data_AF-F0WHV7-F1
#
_entry.id   AF-F0WHV7-F1
#
_cell.length_a   1.000
_cell.length_b   1.000
_cell.length_c   1.000
_cell.angle_alpha   90.00
_cell.angle_beta   90.00
_cell.angle_gamma   90.00
#
_symmetry.space_group_name_H-M   'P 1'
#
loop_
_entity.id
_entity.type
_entity.pdbx_description
1 polymer ?
#
loop_
_entity_poly.entity_id
_entity_poly.type
_entity_poly.pdbx_seq_one_letter_code
_entity_poly.pdbx_strand_id
1 'polypeptide(L)'
;MNIARYQSFQFASKLIRNRIQKSHKVKARHNGLQHFVSEASEFAVENSFTSSYNVHYQIRKQKKPLANVFEELKVYVGEHDQSKGKKKVQEAIQTFYFHCGQDAFQLPPTFRQNVLKYHQMRSLGNKDDENGRSIWRQDSILVSIMRLHLAENDYVSALKLMEDIIRQKQLEQEQRSFSKCGKVHEKVHFRLFGDILAFQARNGYFLQAYQQWQDLKRTLDMQWTNSMQDTLIDLLISCLAFHQVRSNANGTDSFEAQLKCLLQDLRYVTTEITAENARKLHEEAMKVGFKVGVIEEHEISCSNRCPHCKSSLQKEDISVIEWDRLINFIELRKTSKSKREGKQGAVPRLVKHELEPFRDWMLEKHAALQPGRLHYILDGPNLAYLNQNFAQGNFRLDHVDHVASLLADQGHLVTITMPSMYLGSTSLIQVRTQWQKNMRNKKTSNQSHSHTRERTIDDERILANWKEKSWLYGCETATLSDDYYWIYASLILGRLASHQDESLHSIGHHNVRVVTNDRGRDHTLEFKENVTMGMTTWDVAEGSNKISNYLIDRWWNKTVVNIELEYLDRNSKKRKHISPVRSVYLKEPLPYSRVPQMHKTVTGELNFHFPIQSSDVARRAEQPFRMGILPVGHRYLGRMTDAACAAPKVLYCIRHGESMYNEWRKHSLLNFSWIFVRDPMLFDAPLTAKGQQQAQLLSQKIRAQDIHTKVQVIVCSPLTRAIETALEAFKGHNIPILLEPLCREELGTACDVGSSPDELEKAFSHVSESLDFSDLPLLWWLPSSKQTESNGSIELPKTPSDVLSIRECSIELENRIQELITKLMALPQQHIAIVGHSGYFKKMLRMQRKLSNCEMHIVTLDQVIRKNQHG
;
A
#
# COMPACT_ATOMS: atom_id res chain seq x y z
N MET A 1 23.62 75.83 3.65
CA MET A 1 22.94 75.18 4.80
C MET A 1 21.88 74.24 4.21
N ASN A 2 22.11 72.92 4.18
CA ASN A 2 21.95 71.96 5.30
C ASN A 2 20.50 72.02 5.83
N ILE A 3 19.64 71.00 5.75
CA ILE A 3 19.81 69.54 5.85
C ILE A 3 18.62 68.87 5.14
N ALA A 4 18.88 68.10 4.08
CA ALA A 4 17.92 67.16 3.48
C ALA A 4 18.67 66.05 2.72
N ARG A 5 19.57 65.35 3.43
CA ARG A 5 20.23 64.12 2.99
C ARG A 5 20.55 63.29 4.23
N TYR A 6 19.58 62.53 4.73
CA TYR A 6 19.82 61.41 5.62
C TYR A 6 18.65 60.43 5.50
N GLN A 7 18.96 59.14 5.33
CA GLN A 7 18.07 57.96 5.26
C GLN A 7 17.64 57.43 3.88
N SER A 8 18.51 57.55 2.88
CA SER A 8 18.62 56.58 1.77
C SER A 8 19.85 55.68 1.97
N PHE A 9 19.90 55.01 3.13
CA PHE A 9 20.98 54.10 3.53
C PHE A 9 20.42 52.94 4.38
N GLN A 10 19.60 52.04 3.79
CA GLN A 10 19.38 50.70 4.37
C GLN A 10 18.83 49.60 3.44
N PHE A 11 18.98 49.70 2.11
CA PHE A 11 18.57 48.60 1.22
C PHE A 11 19.58 48.25 0.10
N ALA A 12 20.87 48.57 0.31
CA ALA A 12 21.94 48.29 -0.65
C ALA A 12 23.15 47.54 -0.05
N SER A 13 23.01 46.81 1.06
CA SER A 13 24.10 46.01 1.68
C SER A 13 23.84 44.50 1.77
N LYS A 14 22.86 43.95 1.04
CA LYS A 14 22.58 42.50 1.05
C LYS A 14 22.73 41.76 -0.29
N LEU A 15 23.32 42.37 -1.32
CA LEU A 15 23.47 41.77 -2.65
C LEU A 15 24.90 41.72 -3.22
N ILE A 16 25.94 42.13 -2.46
CA ILE A 16 27.36 42.07 -2.87
C ILE A 16 28.20 41.18 -1.92
N ARG A 17 27.59 40.16 -1.30
CA ARG A 17 28.33 39.09 -0.57
C ARG A 17 28.13 37.68 -1.10
N ASN A 18 27.39 37.48 -2.19
CA ASN A 18 27.10 36.16 -2.75
C ASN A 18 27.47 35.98 -4.24
N ARG A 19 28.40 36.78 -4.77
CA ARG A 19 28.89 36.64 -6.15
C ARG A 19 30.41 36.74 -6.32
N ILE A 20 31.16 36.29 -5.31
CA ILE A 20 32.55 35.82 -5.44
C ILE A 20 32.59 34.38 -4.92
N GLN A 21 32.12 33.46 -5.75
CA GLN A 21 32.43 32.01 -5.73
C GLN A 21 31.52 31.36 -6.75
N LYS A 22 31.75 31.64 -8.04
CA LYS A 22 31.42 30.75 -9.16
C LYS A 22 31.89 31.37 -10.49
N SER A 23 32.67 30.54 -11.20
CA SER A 23 33.08 30.58 -12.61
C SER A 23 34.19 31.53 -13.08
N HIS A 24 35.44 31.09 -12.91
CA HIS A 24 36.46 30.99 -13.97
C HIS A 24 37.25 29.70 -13.65
N LYS A 25 37.58 28.76 -14.53
CA LYS A 25 37.64 28.68 -15.99
C LYS A 25 37.62 27.19 -16.40
N VAL A 26 37.14 26.91 -17.61
CA VAL A 26 37.28 25.62 -18.31
C VAL A 26 38.66 25.54 -18.98
N LYS A 27 39.19 24.30 -19.01
CA LYS A 27 40.35 23.70 -19.71
C LYS A 27 41.02 24.46 -20.87
N ALA A 28 42.34 24.28 -20.99
CA ALA A 28 43.04 24.10 -22.27
C ALA A 28 44.31 23.24 -22.11
N ARG A 29 44.64 22.48 -23.17
CA ARG A 29 45.71 21.48 -23.34
C ARG A 29 47.04 22.09 -23.81
N HIS A 30 48.11 21.33 -23.56
CA HIS A 30 49.34 21.11 -24.36
C HIS A 30 50.44 22.19 -24.46
N ASN A 31 51.63 21.79 -23.96
CA ASN A 31 53.01 21.86 -24.51
C ASN A 31 53.94 21.64 -23.28
N GLY A 32 54.97 20.80 -23.21
CA GLY A 32 55.87 20.20 -24.18
C GLY A 32 57.29 20.44 -23.64
N LEU A 33 58.13 19.38 -23.55
CA LEU A 33 59.58 19.37 -23.22
C LEU A 33 59.98 19.76 -21.78
N GLN A 34 61.07 19.29 -21.16
CA GLN A 34 61.96 18.13 -21.22
C GLN A 34 62.86 18.26 -19.96
N HIS A 35 63.33 17.14 -19.42
CA HIS A 35 64.66 16.97 -18.78
C HIS A 35 65.02 17.45 -17.34
N PHE A 36 65.55 16.47 -16.58
CA PHE A 36 66.63 16.51 -15.55
C PHE A 36 66.35 17.30 -14.24
N VAL A 37 66.76 16.92 -13.02
CA VAL A 37 67.41 15.74 -12.39
C VAL A 37 67.38 15.98 -10.86
N SER A 38 67.63 14.92 -10.06
CA SER A 38 68.04 14.90 -8.63
C SER A 38 67.01 15.35 -7.59
N GLU A 39 67.01 14.91 -6.34
CA GLU A 39 67.58 13.83 -5.54
C GLU A 39 66.94 14.03 -4.16
N ALA A 40 66.76 12.93 -3.41
CA ALA A 40 66.65 12.90 -1.93
C ALA A 40 65.50 13.71 -1.28
N SER A 41 64.95 13.40 -0.12
CA SER A 41 64.94 12.29 0.84
C SER A 41 63.95 12.75 1.90
N GLU A 42 63.17 11.82 2.46
CA GLU A 42 62.61 11.86 3.83
C GLU A 42 61.98 13.17 4.33
N PHE A 43 60.68 13.15 4.59
CA PHE A 43 60.14 13.24 5.96
C PHE A 43 58.61 13.13 5.95
N ALA A 44 58.10 12.49 7.00
CA ALA A 44 56.72 12.18 7.32
C ALA A 44 55.62 13.09 6.74
N VAL A 45 54.67 12.49 6.02
CA VAL A 45 53.37 13.09 5.78
C VAL A 45 52.37 12.48 6.75
N GLU A 46 52.06 13.23 7.80
CA GLU A 46 50.86 13.07 8.61
C GLU A 46 49.62 13.11 7.69
N ASN A 47 48.99 11.95 7.48
CA ASN A 47 47.71 11.87 6.81
C ASN A 47 46.59 12.19 7.82
N SER A 48 46.15 13.44 7.80
CA SER A 48 44.93 13.90 8.47
C SER A 48 43.67 13.35 7.78
N PHE A 49 43.31 12.09 8.04
CA PHE A 49 42.01 11.54 7.68
C PHE A 49 40.96 11.83 8.76
N THR A 50 40.36 13.03 8.72
CA THR A 50 39.10 13.29 9.43
C THR A 50 37.91 13.09 8.48
N SER A 51 37.59 11.83 8.14
CA SER A 51 36.40 11.53 7.33
C SER A 51 35.63 10.31 7.85
N SER A 52 34.44 10.56 8.40
CA SER A 52 33.32 9.62 8.66
C SER A 52 33.49 8.17 8.16
N TYR A 53 33.67 7.20 9.07
CA TYR A 53 33.67 5.77 8.74
C TYR A 53 32.24 5.26 8.48
N ASN A 54 31.90 4.93 7.23
CA ASN A 54 30.58 4.45 6.83
C ASN A 54 30.56 2.94 6.61
N VAL A 55 30.16 2.18 7.62
CA VAL A 55 30.10 0.71 7.60
C VAL A 55 29.23 0.16 6.47
N HIS A 56 28.06 0.76 6.20
CA HIS A 56 27.17 0.28 5.15
C HIS A 56 27.81 0.40 3.76
N TYR A 57 28.54 1.48 3.51
CA TYR A 57 29.29 1.69 2.27
C TYR A 57 30.41 0.67 2.10
N GLN A 58 31.17 0.38 3.16
CA GLN A 58 32.23 -0.63 3.15
C GLN A 58 31.68 -2.02 2.76
N ILE A 59 30.57 -2.42 3.38
CA ILE A 59 29.96 -3.74 3.16
C ILE A 59 29.26 -3.82 1.80
N ARG A 60 28.36 -2.88 1.48
CA ARG A 60 27.48 -3.00 0.29
C ARG A 60 28.12 -2.47 -1.00
N LYS A 61 28.86 -1.36 -0.94
CA LYS A 61 29.46 -0.77 -2.15
C LYS A 61 30.85 -1.30 -2.43
N GLN A 62 31.68 -1.43 -1.39
CA GLN A 62 33.04 -1.96 -1.56
C GLN A 62 33.11 -3.49 -1.43
N LYS A 63 32.01 -4.16 -1.06
CA LYS A 63 31.94 -5.62 -0.88
C LYS A 63 33.03 -6.15 0.06
N LYS A 64 33.46 -5.35 1.04
CA LYS A 64 34.45 -5.79 2.03
C LYS A 64 33.89 -6.90 2.92
N PRO A 65 34.68 -7.94 3.25
CA PRO A 65 34.27 -8.96 4.22
C PRO A 65 33.99 -8.35 5.60
N LEU A 66 32.99 -8.89 6.31
CA LEU A 66 32.62 -8.45 7.65
C LEU A 66 33.78 -8.54 8.66
N ALA A 67 34.68 -9.51 8.50
CA ALA A 67 35.88 -9.63 9.34
C ALA A 67 36.80 -8.39 9.24
N ASN A 68 37.04 -7.89 8.03
CA ASN A 68 37.89 -6.71 7.83
C ASN A 68 37.20 -5.45 8.37
N VAL A 69 35.90 -5.33 8.12
CA VAL A 69 35.08 -4.22 8.64
C VAL A 69 35.04 -4.22 10.17
N PHE A 70 35.08 -5.41 10.80
CA PHE A 70 35.14 -5.56 12.25
C PHE A 70 36.46 -5.03 12.83
N GLU A 71 37.60 -5.37 12.23
CA GLU A 71 38.90 -4.82 12.64
C GLU A 71 38.96 -3.30 12.50
N GLU A 72 38.52 -2.76 11.35
CA GLU A 72 38.42 -1.32 11.11
C GLU A 72 37.47 -0.63 12.12
N LEU A 73 36.35 -1.28 12.47
CA LEU A 73 35.41 -0.77 13.46
C LEU A 73 36.04 -0.70 14.86
N LYS A 74 36.81 -1.70 15.28
CA LYS A 74 37.46 -1.70 16.60
C LYS A 74 38.41 -0.51 16.77
N VAL A 75 39.19 -0.21 15.73
CA VAL A 75 40.07 0.95 15.68
C VAL A 75 39.26 2.23 15.75
N TYR A 76 38.24 2.37 14.89
CA TYR A 76 37.39 3.55 14.84
C TYR A 76 36.69 3.85 16.18
N VAL A 77 36.18 2.82 16.86
CA VAL A 77 35.57 2.95 18.19
C VAL A 77 36.61 3.37 19.23
N GLY A 78 37.80 2.77 19.23
CA GLY A 78 38.87 3.10 20.16
C GLY A 78 39.37 4.55 20.05
N GLU A 79 39.46 5.08 18.82
CA GLU A 79 39.90 6.45 18.56
C GLU A 79 38.88 7.53 19.00
N HIS A 80 37.60 7.18 19.12
CA HIS A 80 36.51 8.14 19.33
C HIS A 80 35.81 7.99 20.70
N ASP A 81 36.39 7.23 21.63
CA ASP A 81 35.84 6.94 22.97
C ASP A 81 35.75 8.21 23.86
N GLN A 82 36.50 9.28 23.57
CA GLN A 82 36.71 10.43 24.47
C GLN A 82 36.19 11.82 23.99
N SER A 83 35.12 11.87 23.18
CA SER A 83 34.24 13.05 22.90
C SER A 83 34.22 13.60 21.46
N LYS A 84 33.09 14.29 21.16
CA LYS A 84 32.63 14.96 19.91
C LYS A 84 32.01 14.10 18.79
N GLY A 85 32.14 12.76 18.82
CA GLY A 85 31.64 11.87 17.75
C GLY A 85 30.50 10.87 18.09
N LYS A 86 29.90 10.89 19.29
CA LYS A 86 29.05 9.80 19.84
C LYS A 86 27.99 9.26 18.87
N LYS A 87 27.27 10.13 18.15
CA LYS A 87 26.20 9.70 17.22
C LYS A 87 26.73 8.93 16.01
N LYS A 88 27.87 9.31 15.44
CA LYS A 88 28.45 8.64 14.27
C LYS A 88 29.04 7.28 14.65
N VAL A 89 29.68 7.20 15.82
CA VAL A 89 30.17 5.94 16.39
C VAL A 89 29.00 4.99 16.65
N GLN A 90 27.93 5.49 17.25
CA GLN A 90 26.69 4.74 17.45
C GLN A 90 26.10 4.21 16.14
N GLU A 91 25.97 5.05 15.11
CA GLU A 91 25.46 4.65 13.79
C GLU A 91 26.33 3.57 13.14
N ALA A 92 27.67 3.69 13.24
CA ALA A 92 28.60 2.69 12.73
C ALA A 92 28.44 1.33 13.45
N ILE A 93 28.39 1.34 14.79
CA ILE A 93 28.18 0.14 15.60
C ILE A 93 26.85 -0.52 15.26
N GLN A 94 25.74 0.23 15.28
CA GLN A 94 24.41 -0.30 14.95
C GLN A 94 24.38 -0.94 13.55
N THR A 95 25.00 -0.27 12.56
CA THR A 95 25.04 -0.76 11.18
C THR A 95 25.84 -2.05 11.09
N PHE A 96 26.98 -2.15 11.77
CA PHE A 96 27.79 -3.37 11.79
C PHE A 96 27.03 -4.54 12.38
N TYR A 97 26.48 -4.38 13.59
CA TYR A 97 25.72 -5.45 14.24
C TYR A 97 24.47 -5.84 13.45
N PHE A 98 23.80 -4.88 12.80
CA PHE A 98 22.68 -5.19 11.91
C PHE A 98 23.07 -6.19 10.81
N HIS A 99 24.21 -5.99 10.13
CA HIS A 99 24.67 -6.95 9.11
C HIS A 99 25.08 -8.28 9.75
N CYS A 100 25.74 -8.27 10.91
CA CYS A 100 26.06 -9.51 11.63
C CYS A 100 24.81 -10.31 12.02
N GLY A 101 23.73 -9.64 12.43
CA GLY A 101 22.47 -10.27 12.78
C GLY A 101 21.68 -10.78 11.57
N GLN A 102 21.81 -10.15 10.40
CA GLN A 102 21.17 -10.65 9.16
C GLN A 102 21.82 -11.94 8.67
N ASP A 103 23.16 -11.99 8.71
CA ASP A 103 23.94 -13.12 8.20
C ASP A 103 24.35 -14.11 9.31
N ALA A 104 23.71 -14.05 10.49
CA ALA A 104 24.18 -14.74 11.70
C ALA A 104 24.43 -16.24 11.48
N PHE A 105 23.57 -16.94 10.76
CA PHE A 105 23.76 -18.38 10.50
C PHE A 105 24.81 -18.67 9.43
N GLN A 106 25.09 -17.73 8.53
CA GLN A 106 26.09 -17.87 7.46
C GLN A 106 27.51 -17.47 7.90
N LEU A 107 27.65 -16.75 9.01
CA LEU A 107 28.96 -16.32 9.51
C LEU A 107 29.79 -17.48 10.08
N PRO A 108 31.13 -17.45 9.96
CA PRO A 108 31.98 -18.46 10.60
C PRO A 108 31.85 -18.44 12.13
N PRO A 109 31.82 -19.61 12.81
CA PRO A 109 31.66 -19.68 14.27
C PRO A 109 32.70 -18.86 15.05
N THR A 110 33.98 -18.97 14.64
CA THR A 110 35.09 -18.20 15.25
C THR A 110 34.88 -16.70 15.15
N PHE A 111 34.32 -16.22 14.04
CA PHE A 111 33.99 -14.81 13.87
C PHE A 111 32.83 -14.38 14.77
N ARG A 112 31.77 -15.19 14.88
CA ARG A 112 30.64 -14.90 15.79
C ARG A 112 31.07 -14.80 17.24
N GLN A 113 31.89 -15.75 17.70
CA GLN A 113 32.44 -15.75 19.06
C GLN A 113 33.28 -14.51 19.35
N ASN A 114 34.10 -14.07 18.39
CA ASN A 114 34.89 -12.84 18.51
C ASN A 114 34.01 -11.60 18.61
N VAL A 115 32.95 -11.51 17.81
CA VAL A 115 31.98 -10.40 17.86
C VAL A 115 31.22 -10.39 19.19
N LEU A 116 30.76 -11.55 19.67
CA LEU A 116 30.08 -11.68 20.97
C LEU A 116 31.00 -11.30 22.14
N LYS A 117 32.24 -11.79 22.15
CA LYS A 117 33.23 -11.46 23.17
C LYS A 117 33.54 -9.96 23.19
N TYR A 118 33.65 -9.35 22.02
CA TYR A 118 33.88 -7.91 21.90
C TYR A 118 32.68 -7.10 22.41
N HIS A 119 31.44 -7.52 22.09
CA HIS A 119 30.22 -6.90 22.64
C HIS A 119 30.17 -6.99 24.16
N GLN A 120 30.45 -8.16 24.73
CA GLN A 120 30.45 -8.38 26.17
C GLN A 120 31.48 -7.48 26.87
N MET A 121 32.71 -7.43 26.35
CA MET A 121 33.78 -6.58 26.87
C MET A 121 33.39 -5.09 26.87
N ARG A 122 32.74 -4.62 25.80
CA ARG A 122 32.34 -3.21 25.68
C ARG A 122 31.06 -2.84 26.45
N SER A 123 30.19 -3.81 26.70
CA SER A 123 28.92 -3.63 27.43
C SER A 123 29.08 -3.61 28.95
N LEU A 124 30.20 -4.08 29.48
CA LEU A 124 30.49 -4.09 30.92
C LEU A 124 31.00 -2.70 31.37
N GLY A 125 30.31 -2.08 32.33
CA GLY A 125 30.81 -0.92 33.08
C GLY A 125 30.68 0.47 32.43
N ASN A 126 30.25 0.57 31.17
CA ASN A 126 30.21 1.84 30.44
C ASN A 126 28.81 2.50 30.46
N LYS A 127 28.69 3.67 31.09
CA LYS A 127 27.52 4.57 30.99
C LYS A 127 27.88 5.68 29.98
N ASP A 128 27.32 5.59 28.78
CA ASP A 128 27.83 6.34 27.62
C ASP A 128 27.02 7.60 27.26
N ASP A 129 25.83 7.79 27.81
CA ASP A 129 25.00 8.98 27.59
C ASP A 129 24.58 9.70 28.89
N GLU A 130 24.09 10.94 28.74
CA GLU A 130 23.67 11.82 29.85
C GLU A 130 22.49 11.25 30.65
N ASN A 131 21.80 10.23 30.14
CA ASN A 131 20.69 9.53 30.78
C ASN A 131 21.13 8.17 31.39
N GLY A 132 22.41 7.82 31.34
CA GLY A 132 22.96 6.58 31.88
C GLY A 132 22.75 5.33 31.01
N ARG A 133 22.35 5.46 29.74
CA ARG A 133 22.21 4.33 28.79
C ARG A 133 23.54 4.08 28.07
N SER A 134 23.90 2.80 27.94
CA SER A 134 25.07 2.39 27.14
C SER A 134 24.73 2.33 25.65
N ILE A 135 25.64 2.80 24.80
CA ILE A 135 25.48 2.71 23.33
C ILE A 135 25.40 1.25 22.86
N TRP A 136 25.98 0.32 23.63
CA TRP A 136 26.06 -1.11 23.33
C TRP A 136 24.79 -1.89 23.71
N ARG A 137 23.91 -1.28 24.52
CA ARG A 137 22.63 -1.89 24.96
C ARG A 137 21.41 -1.34 24.22
N GLN A 138 21.62 -0.80 23.02
CA GLN A 138 20.51 -0.32 22.19
C GLN A 138 19.74 -1.48 21.56
N ASP A 139 18.42 -1.33 21.47
CA ASP A 139 17.51 -2.40 21.06
C ASP A 139 17.91 -3.05 19.73
N SER A 140 18.38 -2.28 18.73
CA SER A 140 18.82 -2.83 17.43
C SER A 140 20.06 -3.72 17.53
N ILE A 141 20.97 -3.40 18.44
CA ILE A 141 22.18 -4.20 18.70
C ILE A 141 21.77 -5.47 19.44
N LEU A 142 20.95 -5.35 20.49
CA LEU A 142 20.52 -6.50 21.29
C LEU A 142 19.77 -7.56 20.47
N VAL A 143 18.94 -7.14 19.50
CA VAL A 143 18.33 -8.07 18.51
C VAL A 143 19.40 -8.85 17.74
N SER A 144 20.46 -8.17 17.31
CA SER A 144 21.53 -8.80 16.53
C SER A 144 22.37 -9.75 17.39
N ILE A 145 22.63 -9.40 18.65
CA ILE A 145 23.31 -10.26 19.63
C ILE A 145 22.47 -11.51 19.92
N MET A 146 21.16 -11.36 20.09
CA MET A 146 20.23 -12.49 20.25
C MET A 146 20.39 -13.48 19.09
N ARG A 147 20.35 -13.01 17.85
CA ARG A 147 20.54 -13.85 16.65
C ARG A 147 21.90 -14.54 16.61
N LEU A 148 22.96 -13.87 17.04
CA LEU A 148 24.29 -14.46 17.10
C LEU A 148 24.38 -15.59 18.13
N HIS A 149 23.81 -15.44 19.33
CA HIS A 149 23.73 -16.52 20.32
C HIS A 149 22.92 -17.71 19.81
N LEU A 150 21.77 -17.45 19.17
CA LEU A 150 20.95 -18.50 18.56
C LEU A 150 21.70 -19.24 17.43
N ALA A 151 22.50 -18.53 16.63
CA ALA A 151 23.33 -19.14 15.58
C ALA A 151 24.51 -19.95 16.11
N GLU A 152 25.02 -19.64 17.30
CA GLU A 152 26.01 -20.46 18.03
C GLU A 152 25.38 -21.64 18.78
N ASN A 153 24.05 -21.79 18.72
CA ASN A 153 23.29 -22.73 19.56
C ASN A 153 23.50 -22.51 21.07
N ASP A 154 23.90 -21.30 21.47
CA ASP A 154 24.06 -20.87 22.86
C ASP A 154 22.75 -20.30 23.40
N TYR A 155 21.79 -21.21 23.58
CA TYR A 155 20.45 -20.88 24.01
C TYR A 155 20.39 -20.29 25.44
N VAL A 156 21.32 -20.70 26.31
CA VAL A 156 21.36 -20.22 27.70
C VAL A 156 21.69 -18.73 27.74
N SER A 157 22.68 -18.28 26.98
CA SER A 157 23.01 -16.86 26.90
C SER A 157 21.91 -16.04 26.22
N ALA A 158 21.23 -16.60 25.21
CA ALA A 158 20.09 -15.96 24.56
C ALA A 158 18.94 -15.72 25.56
N LEU A 159 18.58 -16.72 26.37
CA LEU A 159 17.57 -16.58 27.43
C LEU A 159 17.97 -15.55 28.47
N LYS A 160 19.20 -15.61 28.96
CA LYS A 160 19.72 -14.64 29.93
C LYS A 160 19.65 -13.21 29.39
N LEU A 161 19.98 -13.01 28.11
CA LEU A 161 19.86 -11.72 27.46
C LEU A 161 18.41 -11.24 27.39
N MET A 162 17.46 -12.13 27.09
CA MET A 162 16.02 -11.81 27.09
C MET A 162 15.54 -11.36 28.47
N GLU A 163 15.88 -12.10 29.52
CA GLU A 163 15.51 -11.77 30.91
C GLU A 163 16.11 -10.43 31.35
N ASP A 164 17.37 -10.18 31.02
CA ASP A 164 18.04 -8.89 31.26
C ASP A 164 17.31 -7.73 30.56
N ILE A 165 16.88 -7.92 29.31
CA ILE A 165 16.11 -6.92 28.56
C ILE A 165 14.77 -6.65 29.23
N ILE A 166 14.03 -7.71 29.60
CA ILE A 166 12.72 -7.58 30.26
C ILE A 166 12.87 -6.77 31.55
N ARG A 167 13.82 -7.14 32.42
CA ARG A 167 14.07 -6.44 33.68
C ARG A 167 14.42 -4.97 33.47
N GLN A 168 15.27 -4.67 32.49
CA GLN A 168 15.63 -3.28 32.17
C GLN A 168 14.43 -2.47 31.69
N LYS A 169 13.60 -3.04 30.79
CA LYS A 169 12.42 -2.34 30.26
C LYS A 169 11.34 -2.12 31.33
N GLN A 170 11.16 -3.07 32.25
CA GLN A 170 10.27 -2.91 33.41
C GLN A 170 10.72 -1.74 34.31
N LEU A 171 12.00 -1.70 34.66
CA LEU A 171 12.57 -0.59 35.47
C LEU A 171 12.41 0.75 34.75
N GLU A 172 12.63 0.81 33.44
CA GLU A 172 12.40 2.02 32.65
C GLU A 172 10.92 2.46 32.65
N GLN A 173 9.98 1.51 32.65
CA GLN A 173 8.54 1.80 32.70
C GLN A 173 8.12 2.31 34.08
N GLU A 174 8.57 1.66 35.16
CA GLU A 174 8.30 2.09 36.54
C GLU A 174 8.82 3.50 36.81
N GLN A 175 10.09 3.77 36.48
CA GLN A 175 10.71 5.09 36.68
C GLN A 175 9.95 6.22 35.97
N ARG A 176 9.38 5.92 34.80
CA ARG A 176 8.61 6.91 34.03
C ARG A 176 7.23 7.16 34.64
N SER A 177 6.56 6.15 35.18
CA SER A 177 5.28 6.30 35.89
C SER A 177 5.39 7.23 37.10
N PHE A 178 6.55 7.28 37.76
CA PHE A 178 6.81 8.22 38.86
C PHE A 178 7.22 9.63 38.39
N SER A 179 7.67 9.79 37.14
CA SER A 179 8.09 11.08 36.60
C SER A 179 6.91 11.86 36.01
N LYS A 180 6.58 13.04 36.55
CA LYS A 180 5.58 13.98 35.99
C LYS A 180 6.08 14.68 34.71
N CYS A 181 6.70 13.95 33.78
CA CYS A 181 7.16 14.51 32.51
C CYS A 181 6.16 14.13 31.42
N GLY A 182 5.52 15.11 30.79
CA GLY A 182 4.58 14.93 29.67
C GLY A 182 5.21 14.42 28.36
N LYS A 183 6.29 13.63 28.44
CA LYS A 183 6.89 12.95 27.29
C LYS A 183 6.05 11.70 26.97
N VAL A 184 5.73 11.52 25.69
CA VAL A 184 4.96 10.38 25.18
C VAL A 184 5.65 9.06 25.54
N HIS A 185 4.90 8.13 26.14
CA HIS A 185 5.39 6.80 26.51
C HIS A 185 5.80 6.01 25.25
N GLU A 186 7.10 5.73 25.10
CA GLU A 186 7.62 4.91 24.00
C GLU A 186 7.42 3.42 24.32
N LYS A 187 6.59 2.75 23.51
CA LYS A 187 6.26 1.32 23.66
C LYS A 187 7.46 0.42 23.35
N VAL A 188 7.51 -0.75 23.99
CA VAL A 188 8.56 -1.74 23.75
C VAL A 188 8.31 -2.46 22.42
N HIS A 189 9.33 -2.54 21.56
CA HIS A 189 9.19 -3.16 20.25
C HIS A 189 9.44 -4.68 20.31
N PHE A 190 8.49 -5.48 19.81
CA PHE A 190 8.51 -6.95 19.90
C PHE A 190 9.70 -7.64 19.24
N ARG A 191 10.31 -7.02 18.22
CA ARG A 191 11.54 -7.51 17.56
C ARG A 191 12.64 -7.97 18.53
N LEU A 192 12.69 -7.43 19.75
CA LEU A 192 13.64 -7.84 20.79
C LEU A 192 13.47 -9.31 21.23
N PHE A 193 12.25 -9.83 21.13
CA PHE A 193 11.87 -11.14 21.67
C PHE A 193 11.40 -12.12 20.58
N GLY A 194 11.02 -11.62 19.41
CA GLY A 194 10.45 -12.45 18.33
C GLY A 194 11.34 -13.60 17.88
N ASP A 195 12.66 -13.38 17.75
CA ASP A 195 13.60 -14.41 17.26
C ASP A 195 13.75 -15.58 18.24
N ILE A 196 13.86 -15.31 19.55
CA ILE A 196 13.99 -16.35 20.58
C ILE A 196 12.69 -17.13 20.78
N LEU A 197 11.54 -16.45 20.79
CA LEU A 197 10.23 -17.10 20.87
C LEU A 197 9.98 -18.00 19.65
N ALA A 198 10.29 -17.51 18.45
CA ALA A 198 10.18 -18.30 17.22
C ALA A 198 11.13 -19.51 17.24
N PHE A 199 12.36 -19.34 17.74
CA PHE A 199 13.30 -20.44 17.91
C PHE A 199 12.76 -21.51 18.87
N GLN A 200 12.26 -21.12 20.04
CA GLN A 200 11.68 -22.05 21.02
C GLN A 200 10.48 -22.81 20.44
N ALA A 201 9.57 -22.09 19.78
CA ALA A 201 8.38 -22.68 19.17
C ALA A 201 8.76 -23.73 18.11
N ARG A 202 9.76 -23.46 17.27
CA ARG A 202 10.23 -24.37 16.22
C ARG A 202 11.01 -25.58 16.75
N ASN A 203 11.59 -25.50 17.94
CA ASN A 203 12.39 -26.58 18.55
C ASN A 203 11.63 -27.38 19.63
N GLY A 204 10.30 -27.29 19.67
CA GLY A 204 9.47 -28.11 20.56
C GLY A 204 9.31 -27.61 21.99
N TYR A 205 9.76 -26.38 22.30
CA TYR A 205 9.66 -25.77 23.63
C TYR A 205 8.38 -24.92 23.80
N PHE A 206 7.24 -25.44 23.35
CA PHE A 206 5.97 -24.70 23.30
C PHE A 206 5.57 -24.04 24.63
N LEU A 207 5.50 -24.81 25.72
CA LEU A 207 5.02 -24.28 27.01
C LEU A 207 5.89 -23.11 27.52
N GLN A 208 7.21 -23.21 27.34
CA GLN A 208 8.13 -22.14 27.73
C GLN A 208 7.89 -20.90 26.88
N ALA A 209 7.81 -21.06 25.55
CA ALA A 209 7.57 -19.96 24.63
C ALA A 209 6.21 -19.28 24.87
N TYR A 210 5.16 -20.07 25.08
CA TYR A 210 3.82 -19.57 25.37
C TYR A 210 3.78 -18.80 26.69
N GLN A 211 4.37 -19.34 27.76
CA GLN A 211 4.42 -18.67 29.06
C GLN A 211 5.17 -17.34 28.96
N GLN A 212 6.34 -17.34 28.30
CA GLN A 212 7.11 -16.11 28.07
C GLN A 212 6.33 -15.09 27.23
N TRP A 213 5.60 -15.52 26.20
CA TRP A 213 4.71 -14.64 25.43
C TRP A 213 3.62 -14.01 26.30
N GLN A 214 2.96 -14.79 27.17
CA GLN A 214 1.97 -14.25 28.11
C GLN A 214 2.60 -13.27 29.11
N ASP A 215 3.78 -13.59 29.63
CA ASP A 215 4.49 -12.74 30.58
C ASP A 215 4.93 -11.42 29.94
N LEU A 216 5.40 -11.44 28.68
CA LEU A 216 5.71 -10.21 27.92
C LEU A 216 4.47 -9.32 27.77
N LYS A 217 3.33 -9.89 27.35
CA LYS A 217 2.07 -9.13 27.20
C LYS A 217 1.59 -8.52 28.50
N ARG A 218 1.76 -9.23 29.62
CA ARG A 218 1.31 -8.79 30.95
C ARG A 218 2.23 -7.73 31.55
N THR A 219 3.54 -7.89 31.36
CA THR A 219 4.54 -7.11 32.10
C THR A 219 5.08 -5.91 31.34
N LEU A 220 5.05 -5.92 30.01
CA LEU A 220 5.57 -4.84 29.18
C LEU A 220 4.46 -4.21 28.33
N ASP A 221 4.37 -2.87 28.31
CA ASP A 221 3.57 -2.16 27.31
C ASP A 221 4.20 -2.25 25.90
N MET A 222 3.93 -3.37 25.23
CA MET A 222 4.47 -3.67 23.91
C MET A 222 3.67 -3.00 22.78
N GLN A 223 4.39 -2.63 21.72
CA GLN A 223 3.76 -2.20 20.47
C GLN A 223 3.33 -3.42 19.64
N TRP A 224 2.04 -3.54 19.34
CA TRP A 224 1.52 -4.49 18.35
C TRP A 224 1.98 -4.09 16.94
N THR A 225 2.63 -5.01 16.23
CA THR A 225 3.16 -4.79 14.87
C THR A 225 2.93 -6.01 13.98
N ASN A 226 2.78 -5.80 12.66
CA ASN A 226 2.64 -6.89 11.67
C ASN A 226 3.79 -7.91 11.71
N SER A 227 4.98 -7.50 12.16
CA SER A 227 6.14 -8.39 12.32
C SER A 227 5.96 -9.48 13.38
N MET A 228 4.92 -9.41 14.21
CA MET A 228 4.58 -10.45 15.19
C MET A 228 3.94 -11.69 14.54
N GLN A 229 3.38 -11.56 13.34
CA GLN A 229 2.58 -12.59 12.68
C GLN A 229 3.32 -13.93 12.59
N ASP A 230 4.57 -13.92 12.11
CA ASP A 230 5.36 -15.14 11.93
C ASP A 230 5.60 -15.88 13.25
N THR A 231 5.92 -15.16 14.33
CA THR A 231 6.15 -15.76 15.65
C THR A 231 4.86 -16.31 16.25
N LEU A 232 3.72 -15.62 16.08
CA LEU A 232 2.42 -16.11 16.55
C LEU A 232 1.97 -17.37 15.79
N ILE A 233 2.23 -17.43 14.48
CA ILE A 233 1.98 -18.63 13.67
C ILE A 233 2.89 -19.78 14.11
N ASP A 234 4.17 -19.51 14.39
CA ASP A 234 5.07 -20.53 14.95
C ASP A 234 4.59 -21.06 16.30
N LEU A 235 4.10 -20.18 17.19
CA LEU A 235 3.51 -20.57 18.48
C LEU A 235 2.23 -21.40 18.29
N LEU A 236 1.37 -21.05 17.33
CA LEU A 236 0.18 -21.82 16.99
C LEU A 236 0.53 -23.21 16.50
N ILE A 237 1.47 -23.33 15.55
CA ILE A 237 1.97 -24.60 15.03
C ILE A 237 2.57 -25.45 16.17
N SER A 238 3.41 -24.83 17.01
CA SER A 238 4.04 -25.49 18.16
C SER A 238 3.00 -25.97 19.17
N CYS A 239 1.92 -25.22 19.39
CA CYS A 239 0.78 -25.63 20.22
C CYS A 239 0.11 -26.89 19.67
N LEU A 240 -0.20 -26.92 18.37
CA LEU A 240 -0.81 -28.07 17.70
C LEU A 240 0.07 -29.32 17.83
N ALA A 241 1.37 -29.21 17.55
CA ALA A 241 2.32 -30.31 17.65
C ALA A 241 2.49 -30.82 19.11
N PHE A 242 2.59 -29.89 20.07
CA PHE A 242 2.80 -30.23 21.48
C PHE A 242 1.66 -31.08 22.05
N HIS A 243 0.41 -30.72 21.76
CA HIS A 243 -0.76 -31.44 22.29
C HIS A 243 -1.04 -32.75 21.56
N GLN A 244 -0.69 -32.87 20.27
CA GLN A 244 -0.75 -34.14 19.54
C GLN A 244 0.15 -35.21 20.19
N VAL A 245 1.41 -34.85 20.49
CA VAL A 245 2.39 -35.75 21.12
C VAL A 245 1.96 -36.18 22.52
N ARG A 246 1.21 -35.33 23.23
CA ARG A 246 0.77 -35.57 24.61
C ARG A 246 -0.66 -36.09 24.75
N SER A 247 -1.20 -36.77 23.72
CA SER A 247 -2.59 -37.27 23.65
C SER A 247 -3.10 -38.13 24.83
N ASN A 248 -2.34 -38.32 25.92
CA ASN A 248 -2.73 -39.07 27.11
C ASN A 248 -2.42 -38.40 28.48
N ALA A 249 -2.11 -37.09 28.58
CA ALA A 249 -1.73 -36.52 29.89
C ALA A 249 -2.28 -35.13 30.28
N ASN A 250 -2.72 -34.28 29.34
CA ASN A 250 -3.22 -32.93 29.66
C ASN A 250 -4.63 -32.75 29.08
N GLY A 251 -5.58 -32.29 29.92
CA GLY A 251 -6.99 -32.12 29.53
C GLY A 251 -7.20 -31.17 28.35
N THR A 252 -8.22 -31.47 27.53
CA THR A 252 -8.65 -30.71 26.35
C THR A 252 -8.84 -29.21 26.59
N ASP A 253 -9.17 -28.83 27.83
CA ASP A 253 -9.46 -27.44 28.20
C ASP A 253 -8.24 -26.52 28.14
N SER A 254 -7.05 -27.05 28.47
CA SER A 254 -5.80 -26.26 28.41
C SER A 254 -5.40 -25.96 26.97
N PHE A 255 -5.55 -26.94 26.08
CA PHE A 255 -5.30 -26.79 24.64
C PHE A 255 -6.20 -25.73 24.01
N GLU A 256 -7.51 -25.82 24.26
CA GLU A 256 -8.48 -24.86 23.74
C GLU A 256 -8.22 -23.44 24.24
N ALA A 257 -7.91 -23.28 25.54
CA ALA A 257 -7.62 -21.97 26.12
C ALA A 257 -6.38 -21.33 25.49
N GLN A 258 -5.31 -22.10 25.30
CA GLN A 258 -4.07 -21.63 24.67
C GLN A 258 -4.28 -21.21 23.21
N LEU A 259 -5.00 -22.01 22.43
CA LEU A 259 -5.34 -21.69 21.05
C LEU A 259 -6.24 -20.47 20.93
N LYS A 260 -7.30 -20.37 21.74
CA LYS A 260 -8.17 -19.18 21.76
C LYS A 260 -7.36 -17.91 22.04
N CYS A 261 -6.44 -17.98 23.00
CA CYS A 261 -5.56 -16.87 23.33
C CYS A 261 -4.66 -16.46 22.16
N LEU A 262 -3.96 -17.43 21.54
CA LEU A 262 -3.07 -17.15 20.40
C LEU A 262 -3.82 -16.65 19.16
N LEU A 263 -5.02 -17.17 18.89
CA LEU A 263 -5.87 -16.67 17.80
C LEU A 263 -6.35 -15.25 18.07
N GLN A 264 -6.70 -14.92 19.32
CA GLN A 264 -7.06 -13.57 19.71
C GLN A 264 -5.88 -12.60 19.54
N ASP A 265 -4.67 -13.02 19.93
CA ASP A 265 -3.46 -12.23 19.72
C ASP A 265 -3.15 -12.04 18.23
N LEU A 266 -3.33 -13.10 17.42
CA LEU A 266 -3.13 -13.03 15.98
C LEU A 266 -4.10 -12.04 15.32
N ARG A 267 -5.35 -11.99 15.77
CA ARG A 267 -6.38 -11.04 15.27
C ARG A 267 -5.99 -9.58 15.48
N TYR A 268 -5.29 -9.26 16.57
CA TYR A 268 -4.78 -7.90 16.79
C TYR A 268 -3.67 -7.52 15.83
N VAL A 269 -2.93 -8.50 15.30
CA VAL A 269 -1.83 -8.28 14.36
C VAL A 269 -2.34 -8.30 12.93
N THR A 270 -3.27 -9.20 12.62
CA THR A 270 -3.78 -9.40 11.27
C THR A 270 -5.14 -10.08 11.24
N THR A 271 -5.98 -9.64 10.31
CA THR A 271 -7.26 -10.29 9.97
C THR A 271 -7.07 -11.39 8.92
N GLU A 272 -6.04 -11.27 8.08
CA GLU A 272 -5.72 -12.23 7.01
C GLU A 272 -4.26 -12.66 7.11
N ILE A 273 -3.97 -13.96 7.04
CA ILE A 273 -2.60 -14.48 7.10
C ILE A 273 -1.94 -14.44 5.73
N THR A 274 -0.61 -14.26 5.68
CA THR A 274 0.16 -14.32 4.42
C THR A 274 0.12 -15.73 3.82
N ALA A 275 0.29 -15.87 2.50
CA ALA A 275 0.39 -17.18 1.83
C ALA A 275 1.45 -18.06 2.46
N GLU A 276 2.60 -17.48 2.80
CA GLU A 276 3.72 -18.25 3.34
C GLU A 276 3.37 -18.85 4.70
N ASN A 277 2.75 -18.07 5.58
CA ASN A 277 2.27 -18.58 6.87
C ASN A 277 1.11 -19.57 6.69
N ALA A 278 0.22 -19.35 5.71
CA ALA A 278 -0.85 -20.30 5.39
C ALA A 278 -0.30 -21.64 4.91
N ARG A 279 0.71 -21.63 4.02
CA ARG A 279 1.40 -22.84 3.54
C ARG A 279 2.08 -23.58 4.68
N LYS A 280 2.81 -22.85 5.53
CA LYS A 280 3.48 -23.41 6.70
C LYS A 280 2.49 -24.07 7.66
N LEU A 281 1.40 -23.38 7.98
CA LEU A 281 0.34 -23.90 8.84
C LEU A 281 -0.34 -25.12 8.21
N HIS A 282 -0.60 -25.10 6.90
CA HIS A 282 -1.18 -26.21 6.16
C HIS A 282 -0.30 -27.47 6.24
N GLU A 283 1.00 -27.34 5.96
CA GLU A 283 1.95 -28.46 6.00
C GLU A 283 2.05 -29.08 7.40
N GLU A 284 2.15 -28.24 8.44
CA GLU A 284 2.27 -28.73 9.81
C GLU A 284 0.95 -29.30 10.35
N ALA A 285 -0.20 -28.70 10.04
CA ALA A 285 -1.49 -29.24 10.44
C ALA A 285 -1.75 -30.63 9.82
N MET A 286 -1.33 -30.85 8.56
CA MET A 286 -1.40 -32.16 7.91
C MET A 286 -0.53 -33.21 8.62
N LYS A 287 0.70 -32.84 9.04
CA LYS A 287 1.56 -33.73 9.84
C LYS A 287 0.95 -34.08 11.19
N VAL A 288 0.20 -33.14 11.77
CA VAL A 288 -0.53 -33.32 13.02
C VAL A 288 -1.81 -34.15 12.86
N GLY A 289 -2.20 -34.49 11.62
CA GLY A 289 -3.37 -35.34 11.32
C GLY A 289 -4.68 -34.58 11.12
N PHE A 290 -4.64 -33.25 10.99
CA PHE A 290 -5.81 -32.47 10.61
C PHE A 290 -6.16 -32.67 9.13
N LYS A 291 -7.46 -32.71 8.82
CA LYS A 291 -7.93 -32.58 7.44
C LYS A 291 -7.90 -31.11 7.04
N VAL A 292 -7.02 -30.76 6.11
CA VAL A 292 -6.85 -29.37 5.65
C VAL A 292 -7.44 -29.21 4.24
N GLY A 293 -8.15 -28.10 4.04
CA GLY A 293 -8.71 -27.71 2.74
C GLY A 293 -8.57 -26.20 2.53
N VAL A 294 -8.56 -25.77 1.27
CA VAL A 294 -8.60 -24.35 0.87
C VAL A 294 -9.93 -24.11 0.19
N ILE A 295 -10.59 -23.01 0.55
CA ILE A 295 -11.93 -22.64 0.07
C ILE A 295 -11.81 -21.27 -0.59
N GLU A 296 -12.40 -21.16 -1.77
CA GLU A 296 -12.46 -19.89 -2.50
C GLU A 296 -13.63 -19.04 -1.98
N GLU A 297 -13.46 -17.72 -1.99
CA GLU A 297 -14.42 -16.81 -1.36
C GLU A 297 -15.83 -16.93 -1.97
N HIS A 298 -15.95 -17.17 -3.27
CA HIS A 298 -17.24 -17.33 -3.93
C HIS A 298 -18.02 -18.57 -3.47
N GLU A 299 -17.35 -19.59 -2.95
CA GLU A 299 -17.98 -20.81 -2.43
C GLU A 299 -18.68 -20.58 -1.08
N ILE A 300 -18.36 -19.47 -0.41
CA ILE A 300 -18.88 -19.12 0.92
C ILE A 300 -19.44 -17.68 0.99
N SER A 301 -19.42 -16.93 -0.11
CA SER A 301 -19.79 -15.50 -0.17
C SER A 301 -21.20 -15.17 0.33
N CYS A 302 -22.15 -16.10 0.16
CA CYS A 302 -23.55 -15.95 0.57
C CYS A 302 -23.96 -16.87 1.74
N SER A 303 -23.02 -17.64 2.30
CA SER A 303 -23.29 -18.59 3.39
C SER A 303 -22.29 -18.38 4.52
N ASN A 304 -22.74 -18.51 5.76
CA ASN A 304 -21.79 -18.64 6.87
C ASN A 304 -21.31 -20.08 7.07
N ARG A 305 -21.77 -21.06 6.27
CA ARG A 305 -21.41 -22.47 6.47
C ARG A 305 -20.23 -22.87 5.58
N CYS A 306 -19.17 -23.35 6.23
CA CYS A 306 -17.97 -23.82 5.56
C CYS A 306 -18.26 -25.03 4.65
N PRO A 307 -17.95 -24.99 3.34
CA PRO A 307 -18.18 -26.13 2.45
C PRO A 307 -17.31 -27.35 2.78
N HIS A 308 -16.15 -27.15 3.40
CA HIS A 308 -15.22 -28.23 3.78
C HIS A 308 -15.64 -28.94 5.09
N CYS A 309 -15.61 -28.24 6.23
CA CYS A 309 -15.86 -28.85 7.54
C CYS A 309 -17.31 -28.75 8.02
N LYS A 310 -18.18 -28.05 7.27
CA LYS A 310 -19.61 -27.83 7.58
C LYS A 310 -19.88 -27.01 8.85
N SER A 311 -18.86 -26.50 9.54
CA SER A 311 -19.01 -25.55 10.64
C SER A 311 -19.56 -24.21 10.15
N SER A 312 -20.31 -23.54 11.01
CA SER A 312 -20.81 -22.19 10.75
C SER A 312 -19.79 -21.17 11.25
N LEU A 313 -19.20 -20.43 10.32
CA LEU A 313 -18.35 -19.28 10.58
C LEU A 313 -19.14 -18.22 11.33
N GLN A 314 -18.48 -17.57 12.30
CA GLN A 314 -19.12 -16.59 13.14
C GLN A 314 -18.88 -15.19 12.61
N LYS A 315 -19.92 -14.35 12.70
CA LYS A 315 -19.76 -12.91 12.64
C LYS A 315 -19.36 -12.44 14.03
N GLU A 316 -18.19 -11.85 14.17
CA GLU A 316 -17.76 -11.32 15.46
C GLU A 316 -18.66 -10.18 15.89
N ASP A 317 -19.10 -10.26 17.14
CA ASP A 317 -19.87 -9.21 17.74
C ASP A 317 -18.96 -8.08 18.25
N ILE A 318 -19.58 -6.94 18.59
CA ILE A 318 -18.92 -5.81 19.23
C ILE A 318 -19.60 -5.67 20.58
N SER A 319 -18.82 -5.81 21.65
CA SER A 319 -19.38 -5.73 22.99
C SER A 319 -19.85 -4.31 23.31
N VAL A 320 -20.73 -4.19 24.30
CA VAL A 320 -21.21 -2.92 24.85
C VAL A 320 -20.05 -1.96 25.15
N ILE A 321 -19.01 -2.45 25.83
CA ILE A 321 -17.83 -1.65 26.22
C ILE A 321 -17.06 -1.17 24.98
N GLU A 322 -16.98 -2.00 23.94
CA GLU A 322 -16.29 -1.66 22.69
C GLU A 322 -17.07 -0.61 21.89
N TRP A 323 -18.40 -0.70 21.87
CA TRP A 323 -19.24 0.33 21.29
C TRP A 323 -19.12 1.66 22.04
N ASP A 324 -19.15 1.63 23.37
CA ASP A 324 -18.97 2.84 24.19
C ASP A 324 -17.59 3.47 23.93
N ARG A 325 -16.56 2.66 23.70
CA ARG A 325 -15.23 3.14 23.27
C ARG A 325 -15.27 3.80 21.89
N LEU A 326 -15.90 3.20 20.89
CA LEU A 326 -16.06 3.79 19.56
C LEU A 326 -16.76 5.16 19.64
N ILE A 327 -17.82 5.26 20.45
CA ILE A 327 -18.60 6.48 20.66
C ILE A 327 -17.75 7.55 21.37
N ASN A 328 -17.14 7.21 22.50
CA ASN A 328 -16.28 8.12 23.28
C ASN A 328 -15.09 8.63 22.45
N PHE A 329 -14.56 7.78 21.57
CA PHE A 329 -13.47 8.13 20.67
C PHE A 329 -13.81 9.26 19.69
N ILE A 330 -15.09 9.39 19.34
CA ILE A 330 -15.63 10.51 18.57
C ILE A 330 -16.00 11.68 19.49
N GLU A 331 -16.77 11.42 20.55
CA GLU A 331 -17.35 12.45 21.43
C GLU A 331 -16.30 13.30 22.15
N LEU A 332 -15.20 12.70 22.61
CA LEU A 332 -14.14 13.37 23.39
C LEU A 332 -13.22 14.26 22.54
N ARG A 333 -13.44 14.33 21.22
CA ARG A 333 -12.63 15.17 20.33
C ARG A 333 -13.02 16.63 20.42
N LYS A 334 -12.05 17.49 20.11
CA LYS A 334 -12.26 18.93 19.96
C LYS A 334 -12.61 19.26 18.52
N THR A 335 -13.55 20.16 18.32
CA THR A 335 -13.94 20.66 17.01
C THR A 335 -12.83 21.50 16.38
N SER A 336 -12.84 21.60 15.05
CA SER A 336 -11.91 22.46 14.32
C SER A 336 -12.27 23.93 14.51
N LYS A 337 -11.26 24.81 14.53
CA LYS A 337 -11.48 26.27 14.57
C LYS A 337 -12.23 26.70 13.31
N SER A 338 -13.41 27.31 13.48
CA SER A 338 -14.16 27.90 12.37
C SER A 338 -13.33 28.95 11.64
N LYS A 339 -13.27 28.89 10.30
CA LYS A 339 -12.57 29.90 9.47
C LYS A 339 -13.19 31.30 9.57
N ARG A 340 -14.40 31.42 10.14
CA ARG A 340 -15.16 32.68 10.25
C ARG A 340 -14.95 33.39 11.60
N GLU A 341 -14.33 32.75 12.59
CA GLU A 341 -14.09 33.35 13.89
C GLU A 341 -12.68 33.95 13.97
N GLY A 342 -12.60 35.21 14.40
CA GLY A 342 -11.33 35.91 14.61
C GLY A 342 -10.44 35.21 15.65
N LYS A 343 -9.12 35.47 15.59
CA LYS A 343 -8.08 34.81 16.41
C LYS A 343 -8.22 34.98 17.93
N GLN A 344 -9.23 35.68 18.43
CA GLN A 344 -9.47 35.91 19.85
C GLN A 344 -10.89 35.44 20.21
N GLY A 345 -11.01 34.30 20.91
CA GLY A 345 -12.24 33.95 21.64
C GLY A 345 -12.87 32.57 21.38
N ALA A 346 -12.50 31.83 20.33
CA ALA A 346 -13.13 30.53 20.06
C ALA A 346 -12.67 29.45 21.06
N VAL A 347 -13.51 29.13 22.05
CA VAL A 347 -13.30 28.00 22.97
C VAL A 347 -13.54 26.70 22.19
N PRO A 348 -12.56 25.78 22.12
CA PRO A 348 -12.76 24.49 21.46
C PRO A 348 -13.92 23.73 22.14
N ARG A 349 -14.99 23.46 21.39
CA ARG A 349 -16.10 22.64 21.88
C ARG A 349 -15.81 21.17 21.64
N LEU A 350 -16.42 20.30 22.43
CA LEU A 350 -16.37 18.86 22.17
C LEU A 350 -17.31 18.52 21.01
N VAL A 351 -16.89 17.58 20.16
CA VAL A 351 -17.70 17.04 19.06
C VAL A 351 -19.04 16.54 19.58
N LYS A 352 -19.07 15.97 20.80
CA LYS A 352 -20.29 15.58 21.51
C LYS A 352 -21.40 16.65 21.47
N HIS A 353 -21.06 17.89 21.82
CA HIS A 353 -22.06 18.97 21.92
C HIS A 353 -22.55 19.45 20.56
N GLU A 354 -21.71 19.38 19.52
CA GLU A 354 -22.12 19.74 18.15
C GLU A 354 -23.03 18.66 17.54
N LEU A 355 -22.84 17.38 17.91
CA LEU A 355 -23.63 16.25 17.41
C LEU A 355 -24.90 15.98 18.22
N GLU A 356 -25.10 16.62 19.38
CA GLU A 356 -26.26 16.37 20.26
C GLU A 356 -27.62 16.58 19.57
N PRO A 357 -27.88 17.67 18.82
CA PRO A 357 -29.15 17.83 18.09
C PRO A 357 -29.36 16.75 17.02
N PHE A 358 -28.27 16.33 16.36
CA PHE A 358 -28.31 15.27 15.36
C PHE A 358 -28.57 13.91 15.99
N ARG A 359 -27.97 13.65 17.16
CA ARG A 359 -28.19 12.44 17.97
C ARG A 359 -29.66 12.27 18.27
N ASP A 360 -30.29 13.29 18.85
CA ASP A 360 -31.68 13.23 19.27
C ASP A 360 -32.61 13.02 18.08
N TRP A 361 -32.36 13.73 16.97
CA TRP A 361 -33.09 13.52 15.71
C TRP A 361 -32.94 12.09 15.18
N MET A 362 -31.72 11.54 15.16
CA MET A 362 -31.45 10.20 14.64
C MET A 362 -32.12 9.11 15.50
N LEU A 363 -32.11 9.29 16.83
CA LEU A 363 -32.77 8.40 17.78
C LEU A 363 -34.30 8.43 17.60
N GLU A 364 -34.88 9.62 17.45
CA GLU A 364 -36.31 9.78 17.16
C GLU A 364 -36.69 9.05 15.86
N LYS A 365 -35.89 9.21 14.79
CA LYS A 365 -36.16 8.49 13.52
C LYS A 365 -36.03 6.99 13.67
N HIS A 366 -34.99 6.51 14.34
CA HIS A 366 -34.79 5.08 14.55
C HIS A 366 -35.92 4.45 15.38
N ALA A 367 -36.56 5.19 16.29
CA ALA A 367 -37.71 4.71 17.04
C ALA A 367 -38.92 4.34 16.15
N ALA A 368 -39.00 4.87 14.93
CA ALA A 368 -40.05 4.53 13.96
C ALA A 368 -39.74 3.26 13.14
N LEU A 369 -38.62 2.58 13.41
CA LEU A 369 -38.22 1.38 12.68
C LEU A 369 -39.18 0.21 12.95
N GLN A 370 -39.72 -0.35 11.86
CA GLN A 370 -40.62 -1.50 11.94
C GLN A 370 -39.85 -2.81 12.21
N PRO A 371 -40.44 -3.77 12.93
CA PRO A 371 -39.84 -5.08 13.15
C PRO A 371 -39.48 -5.79 11.85
N GLY A 372 -38.32 -6.45 11.82
CA GLY A 372 -37.80 -7.13 10.62
C GLY A 372 -37.28 -6.20 9.50
N ARG A 373 -37.27 -4.88 9.70
CA ARG A 373 -36.73 -3.90 8.75
C ARG A 373 -35.38 -3.34 9.19
N LEU A 374 -34.64 -2.80 8.23
CA LEU A 374 -33.36 -2.13 8.43
C LEU A 374 -33.53 -0.60 8.38
N HIS A 375 -32.68 0.10 9.11
CA HIS A 375 -32.46 1.54 9.02
C HIS A 375 -31.20 1.80 8.19
N TYR A 376 -31.38 2.31 6.98
CA TYR A 376 -30.32 2.74 6.09
C TYR A 376 -30.00 4.23 6.27
N ILE A 377 -28.76 4.53 6.60
CA ILE A 377 -28.19 5.88 6.65
C ILE A 377 -27.45 6.10 5.33
N LEU A 378 -27.87 7.10 4.55
CA LEU A 378 -27.26 7.43 3.27
C LEU A 378 -26.25 8.57 3.45
N ASP A 379 -25.00 8.30 3.06
CA ASP A 379 -23.96 9.31 2.92
C ASP A 379 -24.24 10.16 1.67
N GLY A 380 -25.04 11.20 1.86
CA GLY A 380 -25.58 12.04 0.79
C GLY A 380 -24.51 12.55 -0.18
N PRO A 381 -23.41 13.17 0.29
CA PRO A 381 -22.30 13.57 -0.56
C PRO A 381 -21.69 12.40 -1.34
N ASN A 382 -21.33 11.30 -0.68
CA ASN A 382 -20.70 10.17 -1.37
C ASN A 382 -21.57 9.66 -2.53
N LEU A 383 -22.87 9.46 -2.28
CA LEU A 383 -23.83 9.01 -3.29
C LEU A 383 -24.04 10.04 -4.41
N ALA A 384 -24.16 11.33 -4.06
CA ALA A 384 -24.35 12.41 -5.04
C ALA A 384 -23.14 12.61 -5.96
N TYR A 385 -21.95 12.18 -5.53
CA TYR A 385 -20.70 12.26 -6.29
C TYR A 385 -20.28 10.96 -7.00
N LEU A 386 -21.04 9.86 -6.87
CA LEU A 386 -20.73 8.60 -7.57
C LEU A 386 -20.62 8.80 -9.09
N ASN A 387 -19.56 8.22 -9.67
CA ASN A 387 -19.28 8.17 -11.11
C ASN A 387 -19.19 9.54 -11.83
N GLN A 388 -18.78 10.60 -11.12
CA GLN A 388 -18.58 11.93 -11.71
C GLN A 388 -17.24 12.09 -12.46
N ASN A 389 -17.20 11.66 -13.72
CA ASN A 389 -16.17 12.06 -14.69
C ASN A 389 -16.69 13.15 -15.67
N PHE A 390 -17.73 13.91 -15.30
CA PHE A 390 -18.37 14.89 -16.20
C PHE A 390 -17.74 16.29 -16.10
N ALA A 391 -17.60 16.98 -17.23
CA ALA A 391 -16.96 18.29 -17.40
C ALA A 391 -17.53 19.46 -16.57
N GLN A 392 -18.60 19.24 -15.78
CA GLN A 392 -19.28 20.28 -15.00
C GLN A 392 -19.13 20.13 -13.48
N GLY A 393 -18.67 18.98 -12.95
CA GLY A 393 -18.48 18.79 -11.49
C GLY A 393 -19.76 18.93 -10.64
N ASN A 394 -20.95 18.68 -11.21
CA ASN A 394 -22.24 18.88 -10.54
C ASN A 394 -22.64 17.64 -9.73
N PHE A 395 -22.89 17.80 -8.42
CA PHE A 395 -23.53 16.80 -7.54
C PHE A 395 -24.96 16.43 -8.00
N ARG A 396 -25.34 15.16 -7.84
CA ARG A 396 -26.59 14.57 -8.34
C ARG A 396 -27.48 14.12 -7.19
N LEU A 397 -28.46 14.93 -6.82
CA LEU A 397 -29.42 14.59 -5.76
C LEU A 397 -30.31 13.40 -6.14
N ASP A 398 -30.57 13.20 -7.43
CA ASP A 398 -31.36 12.08 -7.94
C ASP A 398 -30.68 10.72 -7.74
N HIS A 399 -29.34 10.67 -7.64
CA HIS A 399 -28.66 9.42 -7.22
C HIS A 399 -29.09 9.03 -5.81
N VAL A 400 -29.06 9.98 -4.88
CA VAL A 400 -29.44 9.78 -3.49
C VAL A 400 -30.93 9.45 -3.39
N ASP A 401 -31.77 10.18 -4.12
CA ASP A 401 -33.23 10.01 -4.11
C ASP A 401 -33.66 8.65 -4.65
N HIS A 402 -33.00 8.15 -5.69
CA HIS A 402 -33.31 6.85 -6.27
C HIS A 402 -32.97 5.71 -5.29
N VAL A 403 -31.82 5.80 -4.61
CA VAL A 403 -31.43 4.83 -3.56
C VAL A 403 -32.39 4.90 -2.37
N ALA A 404 -32.71 6.12 -1.90
CA ALA A 404 -33.64 6.32 -0.79
C ALA A 404 -35.04 5.77 -1.10
N SER A 405 -35.56 6.05 -2.28
CA SER A 405 -36.88 5.58 -2.72
C SER A 405 -36.91 4.06 -2.85
N LEU A 406 -35.90 3.45 -3.47
CA LEU A 406 -35.80 2.00 -3.60
C LEU A 406 -35.85 1.29 -2.23
N LEU A 407 -35.09 1.79 -1.26
CA LEU A 407 -35.04 1.21 0.09
C LEU A 407 -36.35 1.44 0.86
N ALA A 408 -36.93 2.63 0.74
CA ALA A 408 -38.21 2.94 1.36
C ALA A 408 -39.36 2.10 0.78
N ASP A 409 -39.38 1.87 -0.54
CA ASP A 409 -40.37 1.03 -1.22
C ASP A 409 -40.26 -0.44 -0.78
N GLN A 410 -39.07 -0.89 -0.39
CA GLN A 410 -38.85 -2.20 0.25
C GLN A 410 -39.34 -2.24 1.71
N GLY A 411 -39.80 -1.12 2.27
CA GLY A 411 -40.27 -0.98 3.64
C GLY A 411 -39.16 -0.72 4.65
N HIS A 412 -37.95 -0.33 4.21
CA HIS A 412 -36.86 0.04 5.09
C HIS A 412 -36.96 1.51 5.53
N LEU A 413 -36.41 1.81 6.70
CA LEU A 413 -36.29 3.18 7.19
C LEU A 413 -35.05 3.83 6.56
N VAL A 414 -35.19 5.06 6.07
CA VAL A 414 -34.11 5.78 5.40
C VAL A 414 -33.88 7.13 6.07
N THR A 415 -32.61 7.43 6.35
CA THR A 415 -32.15 8.77 6.74
C THR A 415 -30.99 9.21 5.85
N ILE A 416 -30.89 10.50 5.58
CA ILE A 416 -29.91 11.09 4.67
C ILE A 416 -29.15 12.17 5.43
N THR A 417 -27.83 12.04 5.52
CA THR A 417 -26.95 13.09 6.02
C THR A 417 -26.42 13.91 4.84
N MET A 418 -26.65 15.21 4.83
CA MET A 418 -26.19 16.10 3.76
C MET A 418 -25.71 17.43 4.34
N PRO A 419 -24.52 17.95 3.96
CA PRO A 419 -24.08 19.27 4.40
C PRO A 419 -25.06 20.36 3.98
N SER A 420 -25.39 21.27 4.90
CA SER A 420 -26.39 22.34 4.69
C SER A 420 -26.07 23.22 3.48
N MET A 421 -24.81 23.31 3.06
CA MET A 421 -24.41 24.04 1.85
C MET A 421 -24.93 23.43 0.52
N TYR A 422 -25.23 22.13 0.50
CA TYR A 422 -25.88 21.47 -0.64
C TYR A 422 -27.40 21.70 -0.66
N LEU A 423 -27.96 22.21 0.45
CA LEU A 423 -29.38 22.46 0.66
C LEU A 423 -29.76 23.94 0.45
N GLY A 424 -28.85 24.76 -0.08
CA GLY A 424 -29.11 26.16 -0.45
C GLY A 424 -29.74 26.31 -1.84
N SER A 425 -30.42 27.43 -2.09
CA SER A 425 -30.94 27.79 -3.43
C SER A 425 -29.82 28.02 -4.44
N THR A 426 -28.65 28.40 -3.94
CA THR A 426 -27.40 28.49 -4.68
C THR A 426 -26.34 27.63 -3.99
N SER A 427 -25.68 26.76 -4.75
CA SER A 427 -24.59 25.92 -4.25
C SER A 427 -23.29 26.30 -4.94
N LEU A 428 -22.28 26.60 -4.13
CA LEU A 428 -20.96 26.96 -4.64
C LEU A 428 -20.18 25.69 -4.95
N ILE A 429 -20.13 25.32 -6.23
CA ILE A 429 -19.42 24.13 -6.69
C ILE A 429 -17.95 24.49 -6.83
N GLN A 430 -17.14 23.97 -5.92
CA GLN A 430 -15.70 23.94 -6.13
C GLN A 430 -15.38 22.74 -7.02
N VAL A 431 -15.18 22.99 -8.31
CA VAL A 431 -14.53 22.01 -9.17
C VAL A 431 -13.15 21.73 -8.56
N ARG A 432 -12.98 20.53 -7.99
CA ARG A 432 -11.72 20.06 -7.43
C ARG A 432 -11.24 18.91 -8.29
N THR A 433 -10.79 19.24 -9.50
CA THR A 433 -10.01 18.26 -10.25
C THR A 433 -8.72 17.95 -9.49
N GLN A 434 -8.27 16.71 -9.52
CA GLN A 434 -7.00 16.28 -8.92
C GLN A 434 -5.81 17.11 -9.44
N TRP A 435 -5.94 17.60 -10.68
CA TRP A 435 -5.07 18.58 -11.33
C TRP A 435 -5.01 19.94 -10.59
N GLN A 436 -6.15 20.51 -10.17
CA GLN A 436 -6.19 21.75 -9.38
C GLN A 436 -5.64 21.59 -7.95
N LYS A 437 -5.83 20.41 -7.32
CA LYS A 437 -5.16 20.07 -6.04
C LYS A 437 -3.64 20.06 -6.19
N ASN A 438 -3.13 19.52 -7.31
CA ASN A 438 -1.69 19.47 -7.61
C ASN A 438 -1.10 20.85 -7.96
N MET A 439 -1.85 21.75 -8.59
CA MET A 439 -1.41 23.13 -8.86
C MET A 439 -1.29 23.97 -7.59
N ARG A 440 -2.17 23.78 -6.59
CA ARG A 440 -2.14 24.55 -5.34
C ARG A 440 -0.88 24.32 -4.49
N ASN A 441 -0.26 23.14 -4.63
CA ASN A 441 1.01 22.82 -3.98
C ASN A 441 2.23 23.51 -4.66
N LYS A 442 2.06 24.10 -5.84
CA LYS A 442 3.04 24.94 -6.54
C LYS A 442 2.54 26.40 -6.53
N LYS A 443 2.69 27.10 -5.40
CA LYS A 443 2.14 28.46 -5.16
C LYS A 443 2.36 29.46 -6.31
N THR A 444 1.29 30.04 -6.86
CA THR A 444 1.07 31.49 -7.18
C THR A 444 -0.21 31.75 -8.01
N SER A 445 -1.31 31.02 -7.81
CA SER A 445 -2.63 31.55 -8.19
C SER A 445 -3.69 31.17 -7.16
N ASN A 446 -4.33 32.20 -6.59
CA ASN A 446 -5.45 32.08 -5.66
C ASN A 446 -6.76 32.29 -6.43
N GLN A 447 -6.95 31.59 -7.56
CA GLN A 447 -8.23 31.57 -8.26
C GLN A 447 -8.74 30.13 -8.29
N SER A 448 -9.45 29.74 -7.24
CA SER A 448 -10.40 28.64 -7.32
C SER A 448 -11.54 29.08 -8.24
N HIS A 449 -11.67 28.48 -9.43
CA HIS A 449 -12.87 28.61 -10.26
C HIS A 449 -14.02 27.91 -9.55
N SER A 450 -14.65 28.61 -8.62
CA SER A 450 -15.95 28.24 -8.06
C SER A 450 -17.02 28.69 -9.03
N HIS A 451 -17.82 27.76 -9.53
CA HIS A 451 -19.03 28.09 -10.26
C HIS A 451 -20.22 27.96 -9.32
N THR A 452 -21.12 28.94 -9.33
CA THR A 452 -22.36 28.87 -8.56
C THR A 452 -23.40 28.16 -9.40
N ARG A 453 -23.92 27.04 -8.90
CA ARG A 453 -25.07 26.35 -9.48
C ARG A 453 -26.33 26.82 -8.78
N GLU A 454 -27.30 27.24 -9.57
CA GLU A 454 -28.67 27.44 -9.09
C GLU A 454 -29.40 26.10 -9.03
N ARG A 455 -30.27 25.98 -8.03
CA ARG A 455 -31.11 24.80 -7.84
C ARG A 455 -32.04 24.61 -9.04
N THR A 456 -32.15 23.37 -9.52
CA THR A 456 -33.09 23.01 -10.59
C THR A 456 -34.47 22.65 -10.03
N ILE A 457 -35.51 22.71 -10.88
CA ILE A 457 -36.88 22.31 -10.50
C ILE A 457 -36.92 20.85 -10.00
N ASP A 458 -36.11 19.96 -10.60
CA ASP A 458 -36.01 18.57 -10.15
C ASP A 458 -35.36 18.46 -8.75
N ASP A 459 -34.33 19.27 -8.45
CA ASP A 459 -33.76 19.31 -7.10
C ASP A 459 -34.77 19.83 -6.07
N GLU A 460 -35.56 20.85 -6.42
CA GLU A 460 -36.62 21.37 -5.54
C GLU A 460 -37.65 20.30 -5.22
N ARG A 461 -38.10 19.55 -6.23
CA ARG A 461 -39.02 18.43 -6.05
C ARG A 461 -38.42 17.36 -5.14
N ILE A 462 -37.16 16.97 -5.37
CA ILE A 462 -36.46 15.95 -4.57
C ILE A 462 -36.33 16.41 -3.11
N LEU A 463 -35.88 17.64 -2.87
CA LEU A 463 -35.70 18.17 -1.51
C LEU A 463 -37.03 18.36 -0.78
N ALA A 464 -38.09 18.77 -1.49
CA ALA A 464 -39.44 18.85 -0.93
C ALA A 464 -39.93 17.46 -0.50
N ASN A 465 -39.75 16.45 -1.36
CA ASN A 465 -40.08 15.05 -1.06
C ASN A 465 -39.30 14.53 0.16
N TRP A 466 -37.98 14.78 0.24
CA TRP A 466 -37.19 14.36 1.40
C TRP A 466 -37.64 15.03 2.70
N LYS A 467 -38.06 16.30 2.62
CA LYS A 467 -38.58 17.04 3.78
C LYS A 467 -39.94 16.50 4.23
N GLU A 468 -40.84 16.25 3.29
CA GLU A 468 -42.16 15.66 3.55
C GLU A 468 -42.03 14.28 4.21
N LYS A 469 -41.14 13.43 3.67
CA LYS A 469 -40.85 12.09 4.21
C LYS A 469 -39.95 12.10 5.45
N SER A 470 -39.49 13.28 5.90
CA SER A 470 -38.60 13.45 7.05
C SER A 470 -37.28 12.65 6.97
N TRP A 471 -36.73 12.47 5.76
CA TRP A 471 -35.51 11.71 5.52
C TRP A 471 -34.22 12.49 5.77
N LEU A 472 -34.26 13.81 5.58
CA LEU A 472 -33.06 14.64 5.47
C LEU A 472 -32.65 15.31 6.79
N TYR A 473 -31.37 15.20 7.14
CA TYR A 473 -30.71 16.04 8.12
C TYR A 473 -29.62 16.91 7.48
N GLY A 474 -29.69 18.22 7.74
CA GLY A 474 -28.69 19.20 7.29
C GLY A 474 -27.50 19.27 8.24
N CYS A 475 -26.35 18.78 7.81
CA CYS A 475 -25.12 18.79 8.59
C CYS A 475 -24.46 20.17 8.58
N GLU A 476 -24.17 20.72 9.76
CA GLU A 476 -23.36 21.93 9.90
C GLU A 476 -21.88 21.57 9.77
N THR A 477 -21.21 22.15 8.77
CA THR A 477 -19.82 21.80 8.41
C THR A 477 -18.84 22.95 8.62
N ALA A 478 -19.22 23.99 9.37
CA ALA A 478 -18.30 25.09 9.71
C ALA A 478 -17.17 24.67 10.67
N THR A 479 -17.45 23.73 11.58
CA THR A 479 -16.59 23.33 12.70
C THR A 479 -16.28 21.82 12.72
N LEU A 480 -17.09 21.02 12.03
CA LEU A 480 -17.04 19.55 11.99
C LEU A 480 -17.13 19.04 10.55
N SER A 481 -16.48 17.92 10.24
CA SER A 481 -16.68 17.26 8.94
C SER A 481 -18.05 16.60 8.88
N ASP A 482 -18.62 16.55 7.69
CA ASP A 482 -19.84 15.79 7.37
C ASP A 482 -19.71 14.29 7.67
N ASP A 483 -18.52 13.72 7.51
CA ASP A 483 -18.26 12.32 7.84
C ASP A 483 -18.60 11.92 9.29
N TYR A 484 -18.43 12.85 10.23
CA TYR A 484 -18.73 12.56 11.64
C TYR A 484 -20.20 12.22 11.87
N TYR A 485 -21.12 12.71 11.04
CA TYR A 485 -22.56 12.49 11.21
C TYR A 485 -22.93 11.04 10.89
N TRP A 486 -22.61 10.54 9.69
CA TRP A 486 -22.96 9.17 9.32
C TRP A 486 -22.16 8.14 10.14
N ILE A 487 -20.90 8.43 10.50
CA ILE A 487 -20.11 7.59 11.41
C ILE A 487 -20.81 7.52 12.76
N TYR A 488 -21.07 8.67 13.39
CA TYR A 488 -21.66 8.73 14.74
C TYR A 488 -23.04 8.09 14.80
N ALA A 489 -23.89 8.33 13.80
CA ALA A 489 -25.20 7.67 13.68
C ALA A 489 -25.09 6.15 13.68
N SER A 490 -24.16 5.60 12.88
CA SER A 490 -23.96 4.15 12.83
C SER A 490 -23.48 3.57 14.18
N LEU A 491 -22.71 4.35 14.96
CA LEU A 491 -22.19 3.94 16.26
C LEU A 491 -23.29 3.95 17.33
N ILE A 492 -24.04 5.05 17.45
CA ILE A 492 -25.09 5.16 18.48
C ILE A 492 -26.24 4.17 18.22
N LEU A 493 -26.63 3.97 16.95
CA LEU A 493 -27.69 3.03 16.60
C LEU A 493 -27.19 1.58 16.70
N GLY A 494 -25.92 1.32 16.33
CA GLY A 494 -25.29 0.02 16.54
C GLY A 494 -25.19 -0.36 18.02
N ARG A 495 -24.84 0.60 18.88
CA ARG A 495 -24.84 0.43 20.35
C ARG A 495 -26.23 0.13 20.88
N LEU A 496 -27.28 0.79 20.39
CA LEU A 496 -28.65 0.53 20.82
C LEU A 496 -29.12 -0.87 20.42
N ALA A 497 -28.83 -1.29 19.19
CA ALA A 497 -29.14 -2.64 18.71
C ALA A 497 -28.39 -3.75 19.49
N SER A 498 -27.36 -3.41 20.26
CA SER A 498 -26.61 -4.36 21.12
C SER A 498 -27.20 -4.54 22.53
N HIS A 499 -28.15 -3.70 22.96
CA HIS A 499 -28.88 -3.90 24.22
C HIS A 499 -30.09 -4.82 23.97
N GLN A 500 -30.04 -6.06 24.48
CA GLN A 500 -31.23 -6.89 24.62
C GLN A 500 -31.93 -6.57 25.95
N ASP A 501 -33.18 -6.14 25.86
CA ASP A 501 -34.21 -6.55 26.81
C ASP A 501 -34.87 -7.80 26.18
N GLU A 502 -34.76 -8.95 26.84
CA GLU A 502 -35.21 -10.26 26.32
C GLU A 502 -36.73 -10.32 26.02
N SER A 503 -37.48 -9.31 26.44
CA SER A 503 -38.95 -9.25 26.31
C SER A 503 -39.48 -8.83 24.93
N LEU A 504 -38.65 -8.32 24.00
CA LEU A 504 -39.06 -7.95 22.64
C LEU A 504 -38.39 -8.83 21.57
N HIS A 505 -38.91 -10.05 21.37
CA HIS A 505 -38.50 -10.89 20.24
C HIS A 505 -39.16 -10.41 18.93
N SER A 506 -38.36 -9.90 17.98
CA SER A 506 -38.53 -10.02 16.50
C SER A 506 -37.60 -9.11 15.66
N ILE A 507 -36.69 -8.35 16.26
CA ILE A 507 -35.73 -7.51 15.51
C ILE A 507 -34.37 -8.21 15.52
N GLY A 508 -33.91 -8.68 14.36
CA GLY A 508 -32.63 -9.41 14.24
C GLY A 508 -31.42 -8.58 14.69
N HIS A 509 -30.35 -9.28 15.10
CA HIS A 509 -29.08 -8.65 15.44
C HIS A 509 -28.57 -7.78 14.27
N HIS A 510 -28.38 -6.48 14.50
CA HIS A 510 -27.83 -5.49 13.55
C HIS A 510 -28.78 -5.03 12.44
N ASN A 511 -29.70 -4.15 12.81
CA ASN A 511 -30.71 -3.54 11.95
C ASN A 511 -30.28 -2.20 11.31
N VAL A 512 -29.01 -1.80 11.39
CA VAL A 512 -28.51 -0.53 10.85
C VAL A 512 -27.53 -0.77 9.72
N ARG A 513 -27.64 0.02 8.65
CA ARG A 513 -26.72 0.03 7.51
C ARG A 513 -26.32 1.45 7.14
N VAL A 514 -25.06 1.66 6.78
CA VAL A 514 -24.58 2.91 6.19
C VAL A 514 -24.24 2.66 4.73
N VAL A 515 -24.87 3.37 3.80
CA VAL A 515 -24.55 3.27 2.38
C VAL A 515 -23.50 4.29 2.03
N THR A 516 -22.26 3.84 1.83
CA THR A 516 -21.13 4.68 1.40
C THR A 516 -20.03 3.82 0.78
N ASN A 517 -19.32 4.37 -0.21
CA ASN A 517 -18.08 3.79 -0.73
C ASN A 517 -16.83 4.42 -0.10
N ASP A 518 -16.98 5.47 0.72
CA ASP A 518 -15.86 6.11 1.40
C ASP A 518 -15.46 5.34 2.65
N ARG A 519 -14.18 4.97 2.78
CA ARG A 519 -13.65 4.36 4.01
C ARG A 519 -13.51 5.34 5.19
N GLY A 520 -13.92 6.61 5.03
CA GLY A 520 -13.69 7.72 5.95
C GLY A 520 -12.20 8.08 6.12
N ARG A 521 -11.32 7.48 5.30
CA ARG A 521 -9.85 7.42 5.56
C ARG A 521 -9.14 8.76 5.41
N ASP A 522 -9.68 9.66 4.59
CA ASP A 522 -9.09 10.98 4.35
C ASP A 522 -9.29 11.92 5.54
N HIS A 523 -10.40 11.77 6.27
CA HIS A 523 -10.65 12.42 7.56
C HIS A 523 -10.04 11.63 8.73
N THR A 524 -9.78 10.33 8.52
CA THR A 524 -9.04 9.42 9.43
C THR A 524 -7.57 9.81 9.64
N LEU A 525 -7.01 10.74 8.84
CA LEU A 525 -5.67 11.30 9.10
C LEU A 525 -5.57 11.97 10.48
N GLU A 526 -6.69 12.47 11.04
CA GLU A 526 -6.77 12.98 12.41
C GLU A 526 -6.78 11.88 13.49
N PHE A 527 -6.99 10.62 13.12
CA PHE A 527 -7.23 9.52 14.05
C PHE A 527 -5.94 8.76 14.41
N LYS A 528 -4.83 8.99 13.69
CA LYS A 528 -3.60 8.17 13.81
C LYS A 528 -2.96 8.14 15.20
N GLU A 529 -3.02 9.24 15.97
CA GLU A 529 -2.30 9.33 17.25
C GLU A 529 -2.91 8.44 18.34
N ASN A 530 -4.22 8.17 18.26
CA ASN A 530 -4.97 7.39 19.23
C ASN A 530 -5.46 6.04 18.66
N VAL A 531 -5.12 5.71 17.42
CA VAL A 531 -5.43 4.41 16.81
C VAL A 531 -4.20 3.51 16.90
N THR A 532 -4.37 2.34 17.51
CA THR A 532 -3.35 1.30 17.64
C THR A 532 -3.72 0.07 16.81
N MET A 533 -2.76 -0.83 16.57
CA MET A 533 -3.05 -2.08 15.84
C MET A 533 -3.85 -3.05 16.72
N GLY A 534 -3.34 -3.32 17.92
CA GLY A 534 -4.03 -4.00 19.01
C GLY A 534 -4.04 -3.15 20.28
N MET A 535 -4.83 -3.56 21.26
CA MET A 535 -4.86 -2.90 22.57
C MET A 535 -3.98 -3.65 23.57
N THR A 536 -3.18 -2.92 24.35
CA THR A 536 -2.52 -3.46 25.55
C THR A 536 -3.41 -3.28 26.77
N THR A 537 -3.09 -3.94 27.88
CA THR A 537 -3.77 -3.71 29.18
C THR A 537 -3.74 -2.22 29.56
N TRP A 538 -2.66 -1.52 29.22
CA TRP A 538 -2.48 -0.08 29.40
C TRP A 538 -3.38 0.77 28.49
N ASP A 539 -3.61 0.33 27.24
CA ASP A 539 -4.52 1.04 26.33
C ASP A 539 -6.00 0.88 26.74
N VAL A 540 -6.32 -0.19 27.48
CA VAL A 540 -7.67 -0.53 27.97
C VAL A 540 -7.99 0.14 29.30
N ALA A 541 -7.00 0.69 30.01
CA ALA A 541 -7.17 1.35 31.30
C ALA A 541 -8.13 2.57 31.24
N GLU A 542 -8.81 2.83 32.34
CA GLU A 542 -9.77 3.94 32.45
C GLU A 542 -9.12 5.29 32.09
N GLY A 543 -9.80 6.08 31.25
CA GLY A 543 -9.32 7.39 30.78
C GLY A 543 -8.48 7.36 29.48
N SER A 544 -8.12 6.18 28.96
CA SER A 544 -7.50 6.05 27.64
C SER A 544 -8.53 6.28 26.52
N ASN A 545 -8.25 7.22 25.61
CA ASN A 545 -9.07 7.45 24.40
C ASN A 545 -8.52 6.70 23.17
N LYS A 546 -7.83 5.58 23.37
CA LYS A 546 -7.25 4.77 22.29
C LYS A 546 -8.24 3.74 21.76
N ILE A 547 -8.13 3.44 20.47
CA ILE A 547 -8.91 2.40 19.81
C ILE A 547 -8.04 1.54 18.91
N SER A 548 -8.40 0.27 18.72
CA SER A 548 -7.69 -0.60 17.76
C SER A 548 -8.27 -0.48 16.34
N ASN A 549 -7.40 -0.57 15.33
CA ASN A 549 -7.81 -0.75 13.93
C ASN A 549 -8.71 -1.98 13.79
N TYR A 550 -8.43 -3.05 14.53
CA TYR A 550 -9.25 -4.25 14.55
C TYR A 550 -10.71 -3.96 14.96
N LEU A 551 -10.93 -3.13 15.98
CA LEU A 551 -12.28 -2.75 16.40
C LEU A 551 -12.98 -1.88 15.35
N ILE A 552 -12.24 -0.96 14.70
CA ILE A 552 -12.76 -0.15 13.58
C ILE A 552 -13.18 -1.07 12.42
N ASP A 553 -12.34 -2.04 12.04
CA ASP A 553 -12.63 -2.98 10.96
C ASP A 553 -13.83 -3.89 11.29
N ARG A 554 -13.99 -4.31 12.56
CA ARG A 554 -15.19 -5.06 12.99
C ARG A 554 -16.46 -4.22 12.86
N TRP A 555 -16.43 -2.95 13.28
CA TRP A 555 -17.57 -2.04 13.10
C TRP A 555 -17.88 -1.85 11.62
N TRP A 556 -16.86 -1.51 10.82
CA TRP A 556 -16.97 -1.31 9.39
C TRP A 556 -17.63 -2.49 8.68
N ASN A 557 -17.10 -3.70 8.90
CA ASN A 557 -17.60 -4.93 8.30
C ASN A 557 -18.99 -5.36 8.80
N LYS A 558 -19.59 -4.63 9.74
CA LYS A 558 -20.91 -4.92 10.30
C LYS A 558 -21.97 -3.94 9.83
N THR A 559 -21.60 -2.68 9.60
CA THR A 559 -22.54 -1.59 9.35
C THR A 559 -22.48 -1.06 7.93
N VAL A 560 -21.34 -1.09 7.24
CA VAL A 560 -21.18 -0.40 5.95
C VAL A 560 -21.60 -1.29 4.78
N VAL A 561 -22.34 -0.68 3.85
CA VAL A 561 -22.84 -1.24 2.59
C VAL A 561 -22.25 -0.44 1.43
N ASN A 562 -21.52 -1.13 0.57
CA ASN A 562 -20.98 -0.53 -0.64
C ASN A 562 -22.07 -0.45 -1.72
N ILE A 563 -21.94 0.50 -2.65
CA ILE A 563 -22.96 0.77 -3.67
C ILE A 563 -22.38 0.92 -5.07
N GLU A 564 -23.07 0.35 -6.05
CA GLU A 564 -22.82 0.56 -7.48
C GLU A 564 -24.11 1.02 -8.18
N LEU A 565 -23.99 1.95 -9.12
CA LEU A 565 -25.11 2.49 -9.88
C LEU A 565 -24.93 2.19 -11.37
N GLU A 566 -25.95 1.63 -12.00
CA GLU A 566 -26.05 1.48 -13.46
C GLU A 566 -26.92 2.60 -14.03
N TYR A 567 -26.63 3.07 -15.25
CA TYR A 567 -27.35 4.18 -15.89
C TYR A 567 -28.00 3.72 -17.20
N LEU A 568 -29.08 4.40 -17.61
CA LEU A 568 -29.70 4.13 -18.91
C LEU A 568 -28.79 4.57 -20.08
N ASP A 569 -28.75 3.73 -21.11
CA ASP A 569 -27.91 3.92 -22.30
C ASP A 569 -28.20 5.24 -23.02
N ARG A 570 -27.12 5.91 -23.46
CA ARG A 570 -27.21 7.18 -24.18
C ARG A 570 -27.60 6.96 -25.63
N ASN A 571 -28.60 7.72 -26.08
CA ASN A 571 -28.77 7.96 -27.51
C ASN A 571 -27.61 8.84 -28.00
N SER A 572 -26.74 8.30 -28.86
CA SER A 572 -25.46 8.89 -29.29
C SER A 572 -25.54 10.29 -29.92
N LYS A 573 -26.75 10.76 -30.26
CA LYS A 573 -27.01 12.05 -30.93
C LYS A 573 -27.33 13.23 -29.99
N LYS A 574 -27.55 13.04 -28.68
CA LYS A 574 -27.87 14.14 -27.74
C LYS A 574 -26.89 14.21 -26.57
N ARG A 575 -25.70 14.78 -26.79
CA ARG A 575 -24.61 14.92 -25.79
C ARG A 575 -24.90 15.87 -24.61
N LYS A 576 -26.10 16.48 -24.53
CA LYS A 576 -26.43 17.51 -23.51
C LYS A 576 -27.27 17.02 -22.32
N HIS A 577 -27.81 15.80 -22.34
CA HIS A 577 -28.62 15.29 -21.21
C HIS A 577 -27.86 14.28 -20.35
N ILE A 578 -28.08 14.39 -19.04
CA ILE A 578 -27.54 13.50 -18.03
C ILE A 578 -28.41 12.23 -17.98
N SER A 579 -27.80 11.04 -18.03
CA SER A 579 -28.56 9.77 -17.99
C SER A 579 -29.12 9.53 -16.58
N PRO A 580 -30.40 9.13 -16.45
CA PRO A 580 -30.98 8.70 -15.18
C PRO A 580 -30.40 7.35 -14.73
N VAL A 581 -30.49 7.09 -13.43
CA VAL A 581 -30.11 5.80 -12.81
C VAL A 581 -31.08 4.72 -13.29
N ARG A 582 -30.55 3.56 -13.69
CA ARG A 582 -31.29 2.37 -14.12
C ARG A 582 -31.48 1.38 -12.98
N SER A 583 -30.40 1.07 -12.26
CA SER A 583 -30.41 0.09 -11.19
C SER A 583 -29.38 0.45 -10.11
N VAL A 584 -29.68 0.00 -8.90
CA VAL A 584 -28.84 0.15 -7.71
C VAL A 584 -28.42 -1.24 -7.26
N TYR A 585 -27.12 -1.45 -7.09
CA TYR A 585 -26.57 -2.67 -6.52
C TYR A 585 -25.96 -2.35 -5.16
N LEU A 586 -26.51 -2.93 -4.10
CA LEU A 586 -26.01 -2.82 -2.74
C LEU A 586 -25.21 -4.08 -2.40
N LYS A 587 -23.96 -3.90 -1.98
CA LYS A 587 -23.08 -4.97 -1.54
C LYS A 587 -23.06 -4.99 -0.01
N GLU A 588 -23.92 -5.86 0.53
CA GLU A 588 -24.02 -6.10 1.97
C GLU A 588 -22.72 -6.72 2.54
N PRO A 589 -22.41 -6.48 3.82
CA PRO A 589 -21.29 -7.13 4.48
C PRO A 589 -21.47 -8.64 4.56
N LEU A 590 -20.36 -9.38 4.52
CA LEU A 590 -20.37 -10.84 4.62
C LEU A 590 -21.07 -11.32 5.90
N PRO A 591 -21.77 -12.48 5.87
CA PRO A 591 -22.48 -13.02 7.04
C PRO A 591 -21.54 -13.59 8.12
N TYR A 592 -20.22 -13.51 7.94
CA TYR A 592 -19.19 -13.92 8.88
C TYR A 592 -18.03 -12.90 8.90
N SER A 593 -17.16 -13.01 9.91
CA SER A 593 -15.95 -12.18 10.00
C SER A 593 -14.77 -12.86 9.31
N ARG A 594 -14.09 -12.15 8.40
CA ARG A 594 -12.83 -12.61 7.79
C ARG A 594 -11.67 -12.41 8.77
N VAL A 595 -11.60 -13.27 9.78
CA VAL A 595 -10.51 -13.32 10.79
C VAL A 595 -10.13 -14.76 11.10
N PRO A 596 -8.99 -15.06 11.74
CA PRO A 596 -8.67 -16.41 12.21
C PRO A 596 -9.69 -16.91 13.25
N GLN A 597 -10.40 -18.01 12.99
CA GLN A 597 -11.47 -18.53 13.87
C GLN A 597 -11.25 -20.00 14.25
N MET A 598 -11.79 -20.37 15.42
CA MET A 598 -11.86 -21.76 15.91
C MET A 598 -13.31 -22.07 16.28
N HIS A 599 -13.78 -23.26 15.88
CA HIS A 599 -15.12 -23.76 16.15
C HIS A 599 -15.05 -25.14 16.75
N LYS A 600 -15.91 -25.42 17.73
CA LYS A 600 -16.07 -26.75 18.31
C LYS A 600 -17.38 -27.36 17.81
N THR A 601 -17.34 -28.58 17.29
CA THR A 601 -18.55 -29.30 16.88
C THR A 601 -19.30 -29.83 18.12
N VAL A 602 -20.55 -30.25 17.92
CA VAL A 602 -21.35 -30.90 18.98
C VAL A 602 -20.68 -32.19 19.49
N THR A 603 -19.92 -32.87 18.63
CA THR A 603 -19.14 -34.07 18.96
C THR A 603 -17.80 -33.77 19.63
N GLY A 604 -17.45 -32.48 19.80
CA GLY A 604 -16.23 -32.04 20.48
C GLY A 604 -15.00 -31.84 19.59
N GLU A 605 -15.12 -32.01 18.26
CA GLU A 605 -14.03 -31.81 17.31
C GLU A 605 -13.75 -30.30 17.10
N LEU A 606 -12.48 -29.95 16.90
CA LEU A 606 -12.06 -28.56 16.69
C LEU A 606 -11.75 -28.30 15.20
N ASN A 607 -12.41 -27.28 14.64
CA ASN A 607 -12.21 -26.79 13.28
C ASN A 607 -11.61 -25.39 13.31
N PHE A 608 -10.62 -25.14 12.45
CA PHE A 608 -9.93 -23.86 12.35
C PHE A 608 -10.11 -23.27 10.96
N HIS A 609 -10.29 -21.95 10.89
CA HIS A 609 -10.41 -21.22 9.63
C HIS A 609 -9.48 -20.01 9.66
N PHE A 610 -8.64 -19.89 8.64
CA PHE A 610 -7.70 -18.80 8.50
C PHE A 610 -7.97 -18.11 7.16
N PRO A 611 -8.48 -16.87 7.16
CA PRO A 611 -8.53 -16.07 5.95
C PRO A 611 -7.11 -15.83 5.47
N ILE A 612 -6.87 -16.08 4.20
CA ILE A 612 -5.57 -15.88 3.58
C ILE A 612 -5.65 -14.59 2.80
N GLN A 613 -4.59 -13.79 2.86
CA GLN A 613 -4.53 -12.50 2.18
C GLN A 613 -4.90 -12.70 0.70
N SER A 614 -5.84 -11.90 0.21
CA SER A 614 -6.30 -12.01 -1.19
C SER A 614 -5.17 -11.74 -2.19
N SER A 615 -4.10 -11.08 -1.73
CA SER A 615 -2.87 -10.95 -2.49
C SER A 615 -2.11 -12.27 -2.72
N ASP A 616 -2.56 -13.34 -2.06
CA ASP A 616 -1.80 -14.57 -1.91
C ASP A 616 -2.64 -15.81 -2.33
N VAL A 617 -3.99 -15.72 -2.35
CA VAL A 617 -4.93 -16.78 -2.80
C VAL A 617 -5.29 -16.71 -4.28
N ALA A 618 -5.10 -15.57 -4.95
CA ALA A 618 -5.30 -15.46 -6.41
C ALA A 618 -4.32 -16.29 -7.27
N ARG A 619 -3.61 -17.24 -6.62
CA ARG A 619 -2.85 -18.32 -7.26
C ARG A 619 -3.66 -19.60 -7.51
N ARG A 620 -4.94 -19.73 -7.09
CA ARG A 620 -5.68 -21.00 -7.26
C ARG A 620 -7.16 -21.01 -7.71
N ALA A 621 -7.88 -19.89 -7.83
CA ALA A 621 -9.13 -19.89 -8.60
C ALA A 621 -9.40 -18.56 -9.29
N GLU A 622 -9.11 -18.51 -10.59
CA GLU A 622 -9.81 -17.60 -11.48
C GLU A 622 -10.91 -18.38 -12.19
N GLN A 623 -12.13 -18.26 -11.68
CA GLN A 623 -13.33 -17.93 -12.46
C GLN A 623 -14.46 -17.60 -11.47
N PRO A 624 -15.03 -16.39 -11.57
CA PRO A 624 -16.49 -16.30 -11.55
C PRO A 624 -16.98 -15.96 -12.94
N PHE A 625 -17.72 -16.93 -13.50
CA PHE A 625 -18.67 -16.70 -14.56
C PHE A 625 -19.61 -15.54 -14.18
N ARG A 626 -19.84 -14.66 -15.15
CA ARG A 626 -20.99 -13.76 -15.15
C ARG A 626 -22.27 -14.58 -14.97
N MET A 627 -23.03 -14.34 -13.92
CA MET A 627 -24.46 -14.63 -13.90
C MET A 627 -25.11 -13.69 -14.92
N GLY A 628 -25.20 -14.18 -16.16
CA GLY A 628 -26.06 -13.61 -17.17
C GLY A 628 -27.51 -13.77 -16.74
N ILE A 629 -28.25 -12.69 -16.91
CA ILE A 629 -29.72 -12.65 -16.94
C ILE A 629 -30.21 -13.79 -17.84
N LEU A 630 -30.96 -14.74 -17.27
CA LEU A 630 -31.84 -15.61 -18.05
C LEU A 630 -33.14 -14.85 -18.31
N PRO A 631 -33.53 -14.60 -19.58
CA PRO A 631 -34.94 -14.49 -19.91
C PRO A 631 -35.58 -15.87 -19.79
N VAL A 632 -36.85 -15.86 -19.42
CA VAL A 632 -37.75 -17.01 -19.31
C VAL A 632 -37.72 -17.84 -20.61
N GLY A 633 -37.52 -19.17 -20.49
CA GLY A 633 -37.99 -20.15 -21.48
C GLY A 633 -36.96 -21.15 -22.03
N HIS A 634 -37.29 -22.42 -21.84
CA HIS A 634 -36.78 -23.64 -22.50
C HIS A 634 -35.52 -24.36 -21.97
N ARG A 635 -35.78 -25.62 -21.59
CA ARG A 635 -34.87 -26.72 -21.25
C ARG A 635 -33.78 -26.90 -22.30
N TYR A 636 -32.52 -27.06 -21.88
CA TYR A 636 -31.59 -27.97 -22.54
C TYR A 636 -30.66 -28.61 -21.49
N LEU A 637 -30.78 -29.93 -21.38
CA LEU A 637 -29.81 -30.84 -20.76
C LEU A 637 -28.59 -30.91 -21.69
N GLY A 638 -27.39 -30.74 -21.14
CA GLY A 638 -26.14 -30.99 -21.85
C GLY A 638 -24.94 -30.97 -20.92
N ARG A 639 -24.39 -32.16 -20.61
CA ARG A 639 -23.08 -32.33 -19.98
C ARG A 639 -22.00 -31.64 -20.82
N MET A 640 -21.06 -30.94 -20.19
CA MET A 640 -19.70 -30.80 -20.72
C MET A 640 -18.70 -31.14 -19.62
N THR A 641 -17.92 -32.17 -19.93
CA THR A 641 -16.84 -32.80 -19.18
C THR A 641 -15.52 -32.04 -19.31
N ASP A 642 -14.68 -32.17 -18.29
CA ASP A 642 -13.20 -32.15 -18.27
C ASP A 642 -12.43 -31.11 -19.12
N ALA A 643 -11.68 -30.22 -18.44
CA ALA A 643 -10.52 -29.56 -19.02
C ALA A 643 -9.29 -29.76 -18.11
N ALA A 644 -8.36 -30.56 -18.61
CA ALA A 644 -7.10 -30.92 -18.00
C ALA A 644 -6.07 -29.76 -17.96
N CYS A 645 -5.12 -29.89 -17.03
CA CYS A 645 -3.93 -29.07 -16.80
C CYS A 645 -3.15 -28.75 -18.10
N ALA A 646 -3.14 -27.49 -18.55
CA ALA A 646 -2.26 -27.00 -19.62
C ALA A 646 -1.03 -26.29 -19.02
N ALA A 647 0.15 -26.49 -19.61
CA ALA A 647 1.41 -25.88 -19.17
C ALA A 647 1.34 -24.33 -19.19
N PRO A 648 2.04 -23.62 -18.28
CA PRO A 648 1.94 -22.17 -18.16
C PRO A 648 2.63 -21.43 -19.32
N LYS A 649 1.99 -20.36 -19.84
CA LYS A 649 2.56 -19.50 -20.89
C LYS A 649 3.85 -18.82 -20.41
N VAL A 650 4.87 -18.76 -21.27
CA VAL A 650 6.17 -18.14 -21.01
C VAL A 650 6.32 -16.86 -21.83
N LEU A 651 6.70 -15.78 -21.16
CA LEU A 651 6.97 -14.47 -21.73
C LEU A 651 8.48 -14.18 -21.76
N TYR A 652 8.97 -13.70 -22.89
CA TYR A 652 10.34 -13.21 -23.08
C TYR A 652 10.30 -11.70 -23.22
N CYS A 653 10.35 -10.98 -22.09
CA CYS A 653 10.29 -9.52 -22.05
C CYS A 653 11.65 -8.92 -22.40
N ILE A 654 11.75 -8.30 -23.57
CA ILE A 654 12.97 -7.76 -24.16
C ILE A 654 12.88 -6.24 -24.20
N ARG A 655 13.78 -5.56 -23.49
CA ARG A 655 13.90 -4.11 -23.65
C ARG A 655 14.58 -3.78 -24.99
N HIS A 656 14.09 -2.76 -25.68
CA HIS A 656 14.75 -2.17 -26.84
C HIS A 656 16.26 -1.85 -26.60
N GLY A 657 17.04 -1.82 -27.69
CA GLY A 657 18.45 -1.41 -27.70
C GLY A 657 18.65 0.08 -27.40
N GLU A 658 19.90 0.54 -27.34
CA GLU A 658 20.17 1.98 -27.14
C GLU A 658 19.55 2.83 -28.25
N SER A 659 18.61 3.71 -27.89
CA SER A 659 18.07 4.72 -28.81
C SER A 659 18.90 6.00 -28.82
N MET A 660 18.75 6.82 -29.85
CA MET A 660 19.37 8.16 -29.95
C MET A 660 19.07 9.01 -28.69
N TYR A 661 17.88 8.85 -28.11
CA TYR A 661 17.53 9.51 -26.86
C TYR A 661 18.33 8.96 -25.65
N ASN A 662 18.57 7.65 -25.57
CA ASN A 662 19.39 7.04 -24.52
C ASN A 662 20.86 7.48 -24.60
N GLU A 663 21.40 7.58 -25.81
CA GLU A 663 22.74 8.13 -26.07
C GLU A 663 22.82 9.61 -25.64
N TRP A 664 21.88 10.45 -26.12
CA TRP A 664 21.81 11.85 -25.72
C TRP A 664 21.77 12.03 -24.19
N ARG A 665 20.98 11.21 -23.48
CA ARG A 665 20.87 11.24 -22.02
C ARG A 665 22.19 10.88 -21.32
N LYS A 666 23.08 10.10 -21.92
CA LYS A 666 24.41 9.79 -21.36
C LYS A 666 25.42 10.91 -21.56
N HIS A 667 25.27 11.70 -22.63
CA HIS A 667 26.25 12.73 -23.01
C HIS A 667 25.91 14.16 -22.53
N SER A 668 24.71 14.41 -22.00
CA SER A 668 24.33 15.73 -21.50
C SER A 668 24.98 16.07 -20.14
N LEU A 669 25.80 17.14 -20.12
CA LEU A 669 26.54 17.67 -18.96
C LEU A 669 25.63 18.19 -17.82
N LEU A 670 24.32 18.34 -18.06
CA LEU A 670 23.33 18.87 -17.09
C LEU A 670 22.62 17.78 -16.26
N ASN A 671 23.04 16.51 -16.37
CA ASN A 671 22.33 15.36 -15.80
C ASN A 671 22.74 14.96 -14.36
N PHE A 672 23.34 15.86 -13.57
CA PHE A 672 23.64 15.60 -12.15
C PHE A 672 22.40 15.64 -11.24
N SER A 673 21.23 16.03 -11.76
CA SER A 673 19.96 16.01 -11.03
C SER A 673 18.78 15.93 -11.99
N TRP A 674 17.76 15.13 -11.64
CA TRP A 674 16.47 15.01 -12.35
C TRP A 674 15.74 16.35 -12.56
N ILE A 675 16.15 17.41 -11.85
CA ILE A 675 15.58 18.76 -11.89
C ILE A 675 16.08 19.59 -13.10
N PHE A 676 17.18 19.21 -13.76
CA PHE A 676 17.82 20.00 -14.83
C PHE A 676 17.85 19.32 -16.21
N VAL A 677 17.20 18.17 -16.37
CA VAL A 677 17.14 17.45 -17.66
C VAL A 677 16.18 18.19 -18.60
N ARG A 678 16.70 18.82 -19.65
CA ARG A 678 15.91 19.39 -20.75
C ARG A 678 15.75 18.37 -21.85
N ASP A 679 14.57 17.76 -21.97
CA ASP A 679 14.24 16.84 -23.06
C ASP A 679 14.56 17.48 -24.43
N PRO A 680 15.30 16.81 -25.33
CA PRO A 680 15.66 17.33 -26.64
C PRO A 680 14.49 17.38 -27.63
N MET A 681 13.27 17.00 -27.23
CA MET A 681 12.09 16.95 -28.10
C MET A 681 12.29 16.03 -29.32
N LEU A 682 13.07 14.96 -29.15
CA LEU A 682 13.29 13.95 -30.18
C LEU A 682 12.16 12.92 -30.14
N PHE A 683 11.18 13.04 -31.05
CA PHE A 683 10.06 12.11 -31.19
C PHE A 683 10.49 10.77 -31.79
N ASP A 684 9.79 9.71 -31.38
CA ASP A 684 10.01 8.31 -31.78
C ASP A 684 11.47 7.92 -32.12
N ALA A 685 12.38 8.19 -31.18
CA ALA A 685 13.81 8.08 -31.43
C ALA A 685 14.23 6.65 -31.84
N PRO A 686 14.93 6.47 -32.99
CA PRO A 686 15.41 5.17 -33.45
C PRO A 686 16.63 4.68 -32.66
N LEU A 687 17.07 3.45 -32.92
CA LEU A 687 18.30 2.86 -32.38
C LEU A 687 19.54 3.60 -32.89
N THR A 688 20.55 3.71 -32.03
CA THR A 688 21.90 4.12 -32.46
C THR A 688 22.63 2.95 -33.10
N ALA A 689 23.79 3.21 -33.72
CA ALA A 689 24.69 2.15 -34.20
C ALA A 689 25.05 1.15 -33.08
N LYS A 690 25.23 1.64 -31.85
CA LYS A 690 25.44 0.80 -30.67
C LYS A 690 24.19 0.01 -30.28
N GLY A 691 23.00 0.60 -30.40
CA GLY A 691 21.73 -0.09 -30.22
C GLY A 691 21.54 -1.25 -31.21
N GLN A 692 21.91 -1.04 -32.48
CA GLN A 692 21.90 -2.09 -33.52
C GLN A 692 22.87 -3.23 -33.18
N GLN A 693 24.09 -2.91 -32.74
CA GLN A 693 25.04 -3.93 -32.25
C GLN A 693 24.49 -4.70 -31.04
N GLN A 694 23.80 -4.03 -30.12
CA GLN A 694 23.16 -4.68 -28.97
C GLN A 694 22.06 -5.66 -29.42
N ALA A 695 21.26 -5.30 -30.43
CA ALA A 695 20.24 -6.18 -31.00
C ALA A 695 20.84 -7.38 -31.74
N GLN A 696 21.96 -7.20 -32.44
CA GLN A 696 22.74 -8.29 -33.05
C GLN A 696 23.27 -9.28 -32.02
N LEU A 697 23.84 -8.78 -30.91
CA LEU A 697 24.30 -9.62 -29.80
C LEU A 697 23.13 -10.37 -29.14
N LEU A 698 21.95 -9.74 -29.05
CA LEU A 698 20.75 -10.41 -28.58
C LEU A 698 20.32 -11.53 -29.53
N SER A 699 20.39 -11.33 -30.85
CA SER A 699 20.10 -12.38 -31.84
C SER A 699 21.01 -13.60 -31.67
N GLN A 700 22.31 -13.38 -31.46
CA GLN A 700 23.26 -14.46 -31.15
C GLN A 700 22.86 -15.23 -29.89
N LYS A 701 22.43 -14.52 -28.83
CA LYS A 701 21.98 -15.13 -27.58
C LYS A 701 20.68 -15.92 -27.76
N ILE A 702 19.73 -15.42 -28.54
CA ILE A 702 18.46 -16.09 -28.86
C ILE A 702 18.72 -17.40 -29.62
N ARG A 703 19.68 -17.41 -30.55
CA ARG A 703 20.10 -18.62 -31.25
C ARG A 703 20.80 -19.60 -30.33
N ALA A 704 21.79 -19.13 -29.57
CA ALA A 704 22.57 -19.98 -28.65
C ALA A 704 21.75 -20.64 -27.54
N GLN A 705 20.55 -20.10 -27.23
CA GLN A 705 19.63 -20.65 -26.22
C GLN A 705 18.39 -21.32 -26.83
N ASP A 706 18.38 -21.52 -28.15
CA ASP A 706 17.27 -22.09 -28.92
C ASP A 706 15.91 -21.39 -28.69
N ILE A 707 15.94 -20.11 -28.31
CA ILE A 707 14.72 -19.35 -27.99
C ILE A 707 13.90 -19.11 -29.25
N HIS A 708 14.55 -18.88 -30.39
CA HIS A 708 13.90 -18.75 -31.69
C HIS A 708 13.09 -19.98 -32.10
N THR A 709 13.41 -21.17 -31.58
CA THR A 709 12.63 -22.39 -31.85
C THR A 709 11.38 -22.51 -30.95
N LYS A 710 11.36 -21.76 -29.84
CA LYS A 710 10.29 -21.80 -28.84
C LYS A 710 9.29 -20.69 -29.04
N VAL A 711 9.75 -19.47 -29.29
CA VAL A 711 8.88 -18.28 -29.42
C VAL A 711 7.98 -18.45 -30.64
N GLN A 712 6.66 -18.35 -30.41
CA GLN A 712 5.63 -18.57 -31.43
C GLN A 712 5.06 -17.25 -31.98
N VAL A 713 5.20 -16.15 -31.22
CA VAL A 713 4.74 -14.82 -31.62
C VAL A 713 5.55 -13.74 -30.90
N ILE A 714 5.80 -12.62 -31.57
CA ILE A 714 6.48 -11.45 -31.04
C ILE A 714 5.47 -10.32 -30.92
N VAL A 715 5.13 -9.93 -29.69
CA VAL A 715 4.32 -8.75 -29.39
C VAL A 715 5.27 -7.56 -29.28
N CYS A 716 5.17 -6.60 -30.18
CA CYS A 716 6.13 -5.49 -30.28
C CYS A 716 5.46 -4.14 -30.09
N SER A 717 6.07 -3.28 -29.28
CA SER A 717 5.65 -1.88 -29.21
C SER A 717 5.84 -1.20 -30.58
N PRO A 718 4.90 -0.35 -31.04
CA PRO A 718 5.03 0.33 -32.34
C PRO A 718 6.11 1.43 -32.40
N LEU A 719 6.69 1.85 -31.27
CA LEU A 719 7.84 2.79 -31.27
C LEU A 719 9.01 2.23 -32.09
N THR A 720 9.58 3.06 -32.98
CA THR A 720 10.59 2.70 -33.98
C THR A 720 11.74 1.87 -33.41
N ARG A 721 12.32 2.31 -32.28
CA ARG A 721 13.41 1.57 -31.59
C ARG A 721 13.07 0.14 -31.16
N ALA A 722 11.80 -0.12 -30.85
CA ALA A 722 11.34 -1.45 -30.45
C ALA A 722 11.18 -2.35 -31.69
N ILE A 723 10.60 -1.82 -32.77
CA ILE A 723 10.49 -2.51 -34.06
C ILE A 723 11.89 -2.89 -34.58
N GLU A 724 12.83 -1.94 -34.63
CA GLU A 724 14.21 -2.21 -35.07
C GLU A 724 14.88 -3.28 -34.20
N THR A 725 14.66 -3.25 -32.87
CA THR A 725 15.20 -4.28 -31.97
C THR A 725 14.58 -5.64 -32.27
N ALA A 726 13.26 -5.72 -32.51
CA ALA A 726 12.57 -6.98 -32.77
C ALA A 726 13.04 -7.60 -34.10
N LEU A 727 13.09 -6.81 -35.17
CA LEU A 727 13.54 -7.23 -36.50
C LEU A 727 14.96 -7.77 -36.48
N GLU A 728 15.89 -7.06 -35.81
CA GLU A 728 17.29 -7.50 -35.76
C GLU A 728 17.49 -8.68 -34.78
N ALA A 729 16.81 -8.70 -33.62
CA ALA A 729 16.95 -9.78 -32.64
C ALA A 729 16.44 -11.13 -33.17
N PHE A 730 15.36 -11.15 -33.94
CA PHE A 730 14.76 -12.36 -34.50
C PHE A 730 15.05 -12.54 -36.00
N LYS A 731 16.01 -11.79 -36.54
CA LYS A 731 16.40 -11.84 -37.95
C LYS A 731 16.72 -13.26 -38.42
N GLY A 732 16.10 -13.65 -39.53
CA GLY A 732 16.23 -14.97 -40.14
C GLY A 732 15.30 -16.04 -39.56
N HIS A 733 14.37 -15.65 -38.68
CA HIS A 733 13.37 -16.54 -38.12
C HIS A 733 11.96 -16.08 -38.54
N ASN A 734 11.15 -17.00 -39.06
CA ASN A 734 9.79 -16.70 -39.51
C ASN A 734 8.82 -16.77 -38.34
N ILE A 735 8.87 -15.78 -37.45
CA ILE A 735 8.00 -15.65 -36.28
C ILE A 735 7.11 -14.42 -36.48
N PRO A 736 5.76 -14.55 -36.38
CA PRO A 736 4.86 -13.43 -36.60
C PRO A 736 5.09 -12.30 -35.59
N ILE A 737 5.14 -11.07 -36.07
CA ILE A 737 5.24 -9.86 -35.24
C ILE A 737 3.87 -9.18 -35.19
N LEU A 738 3.33 -9.02 -33.98
CA LEU A 738 2.10 -8.30 -33.71
C LEU A 738 2.44 -6.93 -33.10
N LEU A 739 2.10 -5.85 -33.81
CA LEU A 739 2.27 -4.50 -33.28
C LEU A 739 1.20 -4.22 -32.23
N GLU A 740 1.65 -3.91 -31.01
CA GLU A 740 0.79 -3.81 -29.83
C GLU A 740 1.01 -2.50 -29.07
N PRO A 741 0.13 -1.48 -29.25
CA PRO A 741 0.19 -0.22 -28.53
C PRO A 741 0.18 -0.36 -27.02
N LEU A 742 -0.48 -1.40 -26.47
CA LEU A 742 -0.61 -1.58 -25.02
C LEU A 742 0.74 -1.80 -24.33
N CYS A 743 1.82 -2.16 -25.04
CA CYS A 743 3.17 -2.31 -24.48
C CYS A 743 4.11 -1.10 -24.72
N ARG A 744 3.57 0.06 -25.14
CA ARG A 744 4.31 1.34 -25.28
C ARG A 744 4.80 1.90 -23.93
N GLU A 745 5.77 2.82 -23.98
CA GLU A 745 6.32 3.51 -22.78
C GLU A 745 5.32 4.51 -22.17
N GLU A 746 5.63 4.98 -20.95
CA GLU A 746 4.76 5.82 -20.11
C GLU A 746 4.70 7.32 -20.50
N LEU A 747 4.96 7.71 -21.75
CA LEU A 747 4.99 9.13 -22.18
C LEU A 747 5.78 10.05 -21.24
N GLY A 748 6.94 9.58 -20.76
CA GLY A 748 7.75 10.34 -19.80
C GLY A 748 8.56 11.45 -20.46
N THR A 749 8.84 11.27 -21.75
CA THR A 749 9.76 12.09 -22.58
C THR A 749 9.28 12.12 -24.02
N ALA A 750 9.69 13.12 -24.80
CA ALA A 750 9.22 13.31 -26.17
C ALA A 750 9.46 12.07 -27.05
N CYS A 751 10.52 11.30 -26.81
CA CYS A 751 10.79 10.06 -27.54
C CYS A 751 9.73 8.96 -27.38
N ASP A 752 8.77 9.14 -26.48
CA ASP A 752 7.66 8.22 -26.27
C ASP A 752 6.42 8.59 -27.09
N VAL A 753 6.40 9.77 -27.72
CA VAL A 753 5.43 10.17 -28.75
C VAL A 753 5.81 9.44 -30.02
N GLY A 754 4.90 8.59 -30.50
CA GLY A 754 5.12 7.71 -31.65
C GLY A 754 4.79 8.34 -33.00
N SER A 755 5.37 7.78 -34.06
CA SER A 755 5.01 8.12 -35.44
C SER A 755 3.63 7.57 -35.82
N SER A 756 3.00 8.19 -36.80
CA SER A 756 1.73 7.71 -37.38
C SER A 756 1.91 6.36 -38.10
N PRO A 757 0.84 5.56 -38.27
CA PRO A 757 0.90 4.31 -39.02
C PRO A 757 1.52 4.48 -40.42
N ASP A 758 1.12 5.50 -41.18
CA ASP A 758 1.64 5.78 -42.52
C ASP A 758 3.16 6.09 -42.52
N GLU A 759 3.64 6.85 -41.52
CA GLU A 759 5.06 7.15 -41.38
C GLU A 759 5.87 5.91 -41.02
N LEU A 760 5.33 5.05 -40.14
CA LEU A 760 5.95 3.78 -39.77
C LEU A 760 5.97 2.81 -40.95
N GLU A 761 4.86 2.65 -41.67
CA GLU A 761 4.78 1.79 -42.86
C GLU A 761 5.79 2.25 -43.93
N LYS A 762 5.91 3.56 -44.15
CA LYS A 762 6.94 4.11 -45.05
C LYS A 762 8.36 3.81 -44.58
N ALA A 763 8.65 4.02 -43.29
CA ALA A 763 9.97 3.77 -42.70
C ALA A 763 10.37 2.28 -42.73
N PHE A 764 9.39 1.39 -42.59
CA PHE A 764 9.56 -0.07 -42.57
C PHE A 764 9.07 -0.75 -43.86
N SER A 765 8.94 -0.02 -44.97
CA SER A 765 8.46 -0.52 -46.26
C SER A 765 9.28 -1.69 -46.83
N HIS A 766 10.54 -1.80 -46.43
CA HIS A 766 11.43 -2.91 -46.79
C HIS A 766 11.10 -4.24 -46.09
N VAL A 767 10.21 -4.23 -45.09
CA VAL A 767 9.76 -5.39 -44.30
C VAL A 767 8.23 -5.39 -44.10
N SER A 768 7.49 -4.65 -44.92
CA SER A 768 6.02 -4.51 -44.80
C SER A 768 5.27 -5.83 -44.86
N GLU A 769 5.79 -6.84 -45.57
CA GLU A 769 5.21 -8.20 -45.58
C GLU A 769 5.22 -8.88 -44.20
N SER A 770 6.10 -8.45 -43.29
CA SER A 770 6.25 -9.00 -41.93
C SER A 770 5.59 -8.14 -40.84
N LEU A 771 5.12 -6.94 -41.16
CA LEU A 771 4.55 -5.98 -40.22
C LEU A 771 3.26 -5.38 -40.77
N ASP A 772 2.15 -5.63 -40.08
CA ASP A 772 0.87 -5.03 -40.39
C ASP A 772 0.62 -3.79 -39.53
N PHE A 773 0.48 -2.63 -40.18
CA PHE A 773 0.17 -1.34 -39.55
C PHE A 773 -1.31 -0.96 -39.68
N SER A 774 -2.12 -1.72 -40.41
CA SER A 774 -3.50 -1.35 -40.80
C SER A 774 -4.44 -1.19 -39.60
N ASP A 775 -4.26 -2.02 -38.58
CA ASP A 775 -5.08 -2.01 -37.35
C ASP A 775 -4.55 -1.03 -36.29
N LEU A 776 -3.48 -0.28 -36.58
CA LEU A 776 -2.85 0.64 -35.63
C LEU A 776 -3.58 1.99 -35.62
N PRO A 777 -4.17 2.44 -34.49
CA PRO A 777 -4.84 3.74 -34.43
C PRO A 777 -3.86 4.89 -34.70
N LEU A 778 -4.31 5.97 -35.36
CA LEU A 778 -3.47 7.13 -35.71
C LEU A 778 -2.66 7.70 -34.52
N LEU A 779 -3.29 7.76 -33.34
CA LEU A 779 -2.70 8.26 -32.09
C LEU A 779 -2.48 7.13 -31.08
N TRP A 780 -2.05 5.95 -31.53
CA TRP A 780 -1.85 4.75 -30.71
C TRP A 780 -0.96 4.98 -29.46
N TRP A 781 -0.04 5.95 -29.52
CA TRP A 781 0.85 6.29 -28.42
C TRP A 781 0.17 7.09 -27.31
N LEU A 782 -1.01 7.66 -27.57
CA LEU A 782 -1.74 8.52 -26.66
C LEU A 782 -2.77 7.72 -25.84
N PRO A 783 -3.00 8.04 -24.55
CA PRO A 783 -4.04 7.38 -23.75
C PRO A 783 -5.44 7.65 -24.31
N SER A 784 -6.33 6.66 -24.27
CA SER A 784 -7.68 6.75 -24.85
C SER A 784 -8.50 7.92 -24.30
N SER A 785 -8.32 8.26 -23.01
CA SER A 785 -8.91 9.43 -22.37
C SER A 785 -8.53 10.76 -23.05
N LYS A 786 -7.31 10.83 -23.59
CA LYS A 786 -6.76 12.01 -24.27
C LYS A 786 -7.02 12.00 -25.77
N GLN A 787 -7.28 10.84 -26.36
CA GLN A 787 -7.74 10.75 -27.75
C GLN A 787 -9.15 11.36 -27.89
N THR A 788 -10.06 11.08 -26.94
CA THR A 788 -11.44 11.61 -26.97
C THR A 788 -11.56 13.13 -26.82
N GLU A 789 -10.57 13.79 -26.21
CA GLU A 789 -10.54 15.25 -26.03
C GLU A 789 -10.16 16.00 -27.33
N SER A 790 -9.64 15.30 -28.35
CA SER A 790 -8.92 15.91 -29.47
C SER A 790 -9.63 15.94 -30.83
N ASN A 791 -10.84 15.38 -30.94
CA ASN A 791 -11.56 15.23 -32.22
C ASN A 791 -10.73 14.59 -33.37
N GLY A 792 -9.66 13.84 -33.05
CA GLY A 792 -8.81 13.19 -34.06
C GLY A 792 -7.66 14.05 -34.62
N SER A 793 -7.46 15.27 -34.12
CA SER A 793 -6.31 16.12 -34.49
C SER A 793 -5.65 16.69 -33.23
N ILE A 794 -4.52 16.11 -32.82
CA ILE A 794 -3.66 16.67 -31.77
C ILE A 794 -2.45 17.33 -32.42
N GLU A 795 -2.22 18.60 -32.11
CA GLU A 795 -0.91 19.21 -32.38
C GLU A 795 0.17 18.50 -31.56
N LEU A 796 1.25 18.08 -32.20
CA LEU A 796 2.40 17.48 -31.52
C LEU A 796 2.89 18.40 -30.38
N PRO A 797 3.25 17.83 -29.21
CA PRO A 797 3.69 18.62 -28.07
C PRO A 797 4.92 19.46 -28.44
N LYS A 798 4.90 20.77 -28.18
CA LYS A 798 5.99 21.68 -28.58
C LYS A 798 7.07 21.80 -27.50
N THR A 799 6.73 21.43 -26.27
CA THR A 799 7.63 21.54 -25.11
C THR A 799 7.64 20.26 -24.27
N PRO A 800 8.68 20.03 -23.44
CA PRO A 800 8.72 18.89 -22.53
C PRO A 800 7.56 18.89 -21.52
N SER A 801 7.04 20.07 -21.18
CA SER A 801 5.88 20.20 -20.30
C SER A 801 4.60 19.71 -20.98
N ASP A 802 4.48 19.85 -22.30
CA ASP A 802 3.33 19.37 -23.07
C ASP A 802 3.33 17.85 -23.18
N VAL A 803 4.52 17.23 -23.29
CA VAL A 803 4.64 15.76 -23.24
C VAL A 803 4.18 15.23 -21.87
N LEU A 804 4.58 15.88 -20.79
CA LEU A 804 4.19 15.46 -19.44
C LEU A 804 2.70 15.72 -19.14
N SER A 805 2.03 16.65 -19.84
CA SER A 805 0.61 16.93 -19.62
C SER A 805 -0.30 15.90 -20.28
N ILE A 806 0.16 15.24 -21.35
CA ILE A 806 -0.55 14.17 -22.06
C ILE A 806 -0.19 12.76 -21.57
N ARG A 807 0.71 12.66 -20.59
CA ARG A 807 1.10 11.40 -19.95
C ARG A 807 -0.06 10.79 -19.18
N GLU A 808 -0.26 9.48 -19.35
CA GLU A 808 -1.23 8.73 -18.57
C GLU A 808 -0.89 8.72 -17.07
N CYS A 809 -1.91 8.78 -16.23
CA CYS A 809 -1.75 8.65 -14.79
C CYS A 809 -1.49 7.19 -14.38
N SER A 810 -1.10 6.97 -13.12
CA SER A 810 -0.79 5.62 -12.61
C SER A 810 -1.94 4.63 -12.78
N ILE A 811 -3.20 5.08 -12.65
CA ILE A 811 -4.39 4.24 -12.79
C ILE A 811 -4.60 3.84 -14.25
N GLU A 812 -4.45 4.78 -15.18
CA GLU A 812 -4.54 4.51 -16.63
C GLU A 812 -3.43 3.55 -17.09
N LEU A 813 -2.20 3.72 -16.59
CA LEU A 813 -1.10 2.80 -16.84
C LEU A 813 -1.41 1.38 -16.32
N GLU A 814 -1.96 1.27 -15.12
CA GLU A 814 -2.33 -0.01 -14.50
C GLU A 814 -3.43 -0.71 -15.31
N ASN A 815 -4.47 0.03 -15.72
CA ASN A 815 -5.52 -0.48 -16.61
C ASN A 815 -4.95 -0.99 -17.94
N ARG A 816 -4.01 -0.24 -18.54
CA ARG A 816 -3.34 -0.62 -19.79
C ARG A 816 -2.47 -1.88 -19.64
N ILE A 817 -1.80 -2.03 -18.49
CA ILE A 817 -1.06 -3.26 -18.15
C ILE A 817 -2.04 -4.44 -18.03
N GLN A 818 -3.17 -4.25 -17.36
CA GLN A 818 -4.19 -5.29 -17.22
C GLN A 818 -4.82 -5.68 -18.57
N GLU A 819 -5.02 -4.71 -19.45
CA GLU A 819 -5.51 -4.94 -20.81
C GLU A 819 -4.49 -5.76 -21.63
N LEU A 820 -3.20 -5.43 -21.57
CA LEU A 820 -2.15 -6.22 -22.22
C LEU A 820 -2.12 -7.65 -21.67
N ILE A 821 -2.18 -7.83 -20.34
CA ILE A 821 -2.20 -9.15 -19.70
C ILE A 821 -3.40 -9.95 -20.19
N THR A 822 -4.58 -9.33 -20.27
CA THR A 822 -5.80 -9.97 -20.79
C THR A 822 -5.63 -10.42 -22.23
N LYS A 823 -5.01 -9.57 -23.07
CA LYS A 823 -4.71 -9.92 -24.46
C LYS A 823 -3.69 -11.07 -24.57
N LEU A 824 -2.65 -11.07 -23.73
CA LEU A 824 -1.66 -12.16 -23.67
C LEU A 824 -2.26 -13.49 -23.19
N MET A 825 -3.25 -13.46 -22.28
CA MET A 825 -3.98 -14.66 -21.85
C MET A 825 -4.80 -15.25 -23.00
N ALA A 826 -5.47 -14.40 -23.78
CA ALA A 826 -6.32 -14.80 -24.89
C ALA A 826 -5.55 -15.34 -26.09
N LEU A 827 -4.26 -15.00 -26.24
CA LEU A 827 -3.42 -15.54 -27.30
C LEU A 827 -3.28 -17.07 -27.16
N PRO A 828 -3.46 -17.87 -28.22
CA PRO A 828 -3.29 -19.32 -28.14
C PRO A 828 -1.83 -19.75 -27.90
N GLN A 829 -0.86 -18.89 -28.24
CA GLN A 829 0.57 -19.17 -28.13
C GLN A 829 1.02 -19.34 -26.68
N GLN A 830 1.89 -20.32 -26.44
CA GLN A 830 2.49 -20.64 -25.14
C GLN A 830 3.79 -19.89 -24.89
N HIS A 831 4.57 -19.58 -25.94
CA HIS A 831 5.83 -18.85 -25.80
C HIS A 831 5.77 -17.55 -26.60
N ILE A 832 5.77 -16.42 -25.88
CA ILE A 832 5.52 -15.09 -26.45
C ILE A 832 6.72 -14.18 -26.13
N ALA A 833 7.34 -13.59 -27.14
CA ALA A 833 8.31 -12.52 -26.92
C ALA A 833 7.60 -11.18 -26.85
N ILE A 834 7.97 -10.32 -25.90
CA ILE A 834 7.44 -8.96 -25.80
C ILE A 834 8.60 -7.98 -25.94
N VAL A 835 8.63 -7.20 -27.02
CA VAL A 835 9.69 -6.21 -27.27
C VAL A 835 9.18 -4.81 -26.94
N GLY A 836 9.74 -4.18 -25.92
CA GLY A 836 9.20 -2.95 -25.34
C GLY A 836 10.18 -2.15 -24.50
N HIS A 837 9.67 -1.49 -23.44
CA HIS A 837 10.39 -0.40 -22.77
C HIS A 837 10.60 -0.64 -21.28
N SER A 838 11.69 -0.07 -20.75
CA SER A 838 12.14 -0.36 -19.39
C SER A 838 11.31 0.28 -18.27
N GLY A 839 10.64 1.42 -18.51
CA GLY A 839 9.70 2.00 -17.57
C GLY A 839 8.48 1.09 -17.44
N TYR A 840 7.83 0.85 -18.58
CA TYR A 840 6.71 -0.08 -18.71
C TYR A 840 6.99 -1.47 -18.11
N PHE A 841 8.07 -2.16 -18.51
CA PHE A 841 8.39 -3.47 -17.95
C PHE A 841 8.70 -3.44 -16.45
N LYS A 842 9.27 -2.35 -15.93
CA LYS A 842 9.50 -2.25 -14.48
C LYS A 842 8.15 -2.29 -13.72
N LYS A 843 7.12 -1.66 -14.27
CA LYS A 843 5.76 -1.64 -13.70
C LYS A 843 5.06 -2.98 -13.90
N MET A 844 4.95 -3.44 -15.15
CA MET A 844 4.31 -4.72 -15.51
C MET A 844 4.96 -5.91 -14.79
N LEU A 845 6.27 -5.93 -14.59
CA LEU A 845 6.97 -7.04 -13.92
C LEU A 845 7.21 -6.81 -12.42
N ARG A 846 6.71 -5.69 -11.87
CA ARG A 846 6.95 -5.18 -10.49
C ARG A 846 8.42 -5.29 -10.05
N MET A 847 9.34 -4.87 -10.92
CA MET A 847 10.77 -4.94 -10.66
C MET A 847 11.27 -3.71 -9.87
N GLN A 848 12.27 -3.90 -9.02
CA GLN A 848 12.93 -2.78 -8.33
C GLN A 848 13.84 -1.97 -9.26
N ARG A 849 14.34 -2.58 -10.34
CA ARG A 849 15.22 -1.97 -11.35
C ARG A 849 14.59 -1.96 -12.73
N LYS A 850 15.09 -1.07 -13.59
CA LYS A 850 14.83 -1.08 -15.03
C LYS A 850 15.70 -2.15 -15.70
N LEU A 851 15.19 -2.77 -16.76
CA LEU A 851 15.99 -3.63 -17.64
C LEU A 851 17.06 -2.80 -18.35
N SER A 852 18.22 -3.39 -18.64
CA SER A 852 19.28 -2.81 -19.46
C SER A 852 18.93 -2.90 -20.95
N ASN A 853 19.58 -2.13 -21.83
CA ASN A 853 19.32 -2.17 -23.28
C ASN A 853 19.53 -3.60 -23.82
N CYS A 854 18.59 -4.11 -24.62
CA CYS A 854 18.56 -5.50 -25.11
C CYS A 854 18.61 -6.59 -24.01
N GLU A 855 18.32 -6.24 -22.75
CA GLU A 855 18.15 -7.24 -21.70
C GLU A 855 16.83 -7.97 -21.90
N MET A 856 16.91 -9.30 -21.93
CA MET A 856 15.77 -10.21 -21.98
C MET A 856 15.51 -10.81 -20.60
N HIS A 857 14.29 -10.66 -20.10
CA HIS A 857 13.80 -11.25 -18.86
C HIS A 857 12.73 -12.29 -19.16
N ILE A 858 12.95 -13.53 -18.73
CA ILE A 858 12.03 -14.64 -18.96
C ILE A 858 11.18 -14.83 -17.71
N VAL A 859 9.87 -14.88 -17.90
CA VAL A 859 8.87 -14.97 -16.81
C VAL A 859 7.66 -15.75 -17.31
N THR A 860 6.90 -16.39 -16.43
CA THR A 860 5.61 -16.99 -16.84
C THR A 860 4.51 -15.94 -16.80
N LEU A 861 3.49 -16.05 -17.66
CA LEU A 861 2.34 -15.14 -17.64
C LEU A 861 1.65 -15.17 -16.26
N ASP A 862 1.54 -16.35 -15.64
CA ASP A 862 1.01 -16.49 -14.27
C ASP A 862 1.80 -15.66 -13.24
N GLN A 863 3.14 -15.63 -13.35
CA GLN A 863 3.96 -14.79 -12.47
C GLN A 863 3.71 -13.30 -12.72
N VAL A 864 3.40 -12.89 -13.95
CA VAL A 864 3.04 -11.50 -14.27
C VAL A 864 1.65 -11.18 -13.73
N ILE A 865 0.65 -12.05 -13.94
CA ILE A 865 -0.71 -11.90 -13.41
C ILE A 865 -0.68 -11.73 -11.89
N ARG A 866 -0.03 -12.66 -11.18
CA ARG A 866 0.13 -12.62 -9.71
C ARG A 866 0.74 -11.32 -9.21
N LYS A 867 1.67 -10.74 -9.97
CA LYS A 867 2.34 -9.47 -9.58
C LYS A 867 1.47 -8.24 -9.85
N ASN A 868 0.48 -8.30 -10.74
CA ASN A 868 -0.36 -7.14 -11.09
C ASN A 868 -1.75 -7.15 -10.44
N GLN A 869 -2.16 -8.24 -9.78
CA GLN A 869 -3.40 -8.30 -8.98
C GLN A 869 -3.35 -7.48 -7.65
N HIS A 870 -2.27 -6.73 -7.37
CA HIS A 870 -2.07 -5.96 -6.11
C HIS A 870 -1.71 -4.47 -6.34
N GLY A 871 -1.93 -3.95 -7.55
CA GLY A 871 -1.49 -2.62 -7.98
C GLY A 871 -2.42 -1.48 -7.61
#